data_AF-A0A7W7QCR0-F1
#
_entry.id   AF-A0A7W7QCR0-F1
#
_cell.length_a   1.000
_cell.length_b   1.000
_cell.length_c   1.000
_cell.angle_alpha   90.00
_cell.angle_beta   90.00
_cell.angle_gamma   90.00
#
_symmetry.space_group_name_H-M   'P 1'
#
loop_
_entity.id
_entity.type
_entity.pdbx_description
1 polymer ?
#
loop_
_entity_poly.entity_id
_entity_poly.type
_entity_poly.pdbx_seq_one_letter_code
_entity_poly.pdbx_strand_id
1 'polypeptide(L)'
;MRPRPGSPVLAAVLVFLAALLTPGAALAAPGNHPPGAPARLTVGDLTDPLAVEGAPRFGWLPRDRDRGEVQTAYQVVVTGADGVVWDSGRVTSSRQSWVAGPDLEPGSTYRWTVRTWDRHGVPSPYARPASFDTALRDADWSGAAWIRRPATGNDAANEWTLARKVVPVGRGEIVRARAYVSATSDWELLVNGVSVSRGSSYGYPGEGYYDVTALTNLKPGEAAVIGIRYHYWTCRCQGRANGPQSPEGPSGLLAKIVVDHADGTRETTVSDGSWRLTKDTAQDVTTLTYRNSDAGDRVEYVDATRETTGWHSPGFDDSAWTAATVTGPHPRPNPPSCTGYGSAPCAFTHLRPQQAHLRYETVHPVSVRRLPDGTVFADFGEVVAAVPRVRFEHGTAGHAVTMTTSYRRTNSTLTAATDAGARSVSVAATANVHPGDEITVDAPANGYGPGAPETRVVTAVDPQGTVALDRPLRRAHAAGAWVENSRAGTSGLDTQGSDMRFHYTQKAGEQVAQPFTYWGWRYLEISDPGEHLSARDIAAVTQATDVAPAEAATFSSDNPTLDAVFDLMAHSALYSAQNVFLDTPTREKGQFLGDTIDQSFATMEALHERALTRQAIVEFMGSQDRFWPNGAMNAVYPNGDGKRDIPDYTEMFPEWVMRYHLLTGDDDLVRQALPAMRRVADYISAAVDSRGLVTNLPGGSGAYANGIIDWPAPMRYDSVITGNASRTVVNALAVGAFHAVADGAEVVGDPVTAAEYHRRAAALTAAMNEHLTDPATGYYADGLTADGQRIPNSSQHAQSFPVAYGVAPDRDHLAAYIGDLGMRQGPMTLRQLLSAVPPETVVRLLTDATGEGPAQVLAEGGTFLWEQWRPGCPVAGCRGTQVDQNSSESLSHGWGAAGISAILQSLLGLRVTGPGAETLTIAPPASGLAHARGTAWTQRGPVTVAWRRAAEKFSVDVTLPVNVTATVVLPSGERFTAGSGRSHFQS
;
A
#
# COMPACT_ATOMS: atom_id res chain seq x y z
N MET A 1 -43.02 34.60 97.87
CA MET A 1 -43.25 35.03 96.47
C MET A 1 -42.69 33.97 95.54
N ARG A 2 -43.46 33.63 94.50
CA ARG A 2 -43.34 32.39 93.69
C ARG A 2 -41.88 32.01 93.35
N PRO A 3 -41.39 30.88 93.90
CA PRO A 3 -40.06 30.34 93.67
C PRO A 3 -40.12 29.02 92.85
N ARG A 4 -39.09 28.74 92.02
CA ARG A 4 -38.07 27.66 92.20
C ARG A 4 -38.48 26.24 91.67
N PRO A 5 -37.56 25.24 91.58
CA PRO A 5 -36.24 25.21 90.90
C PRO A 5 -35.89 23.76 90.39
N GLY A 6 -34.63 23.50 89.99
CA GLY A 6 -34.08 22.13 90.02
C GLY A 6 -32.67 21.95 89.43
N SER A 7 -31.63 22.17 90.24
CA SER A 7 -30.22 21.67 90.11
C SER A 7 -30.15 20.12 90.07
N PRO A 8 -28.99 19.40 89.89
CA PRO A 8 -27.58 19.77 90.15
C PRO A 8 -26.51 19.24 89.13
N VAL A 9 -25.36 19.92 88.99
CA VAL A 9 -23.97 19.60 89.46
C VAL A 9 -23.22 18.44 88.77
N LEU A 10 -22.11 18.86 88.14
CA LEU A 10 -20.82 18.26 87.75
C LEU A 10 -20.47 16.80 88.13
N ALA A 11 -19.82 16.11 87.18
CA ALA A 11 -18.65 15.27 87.43
C ALA A 11 -17.69 15.19 86.22
N ALA A 12 -16.42 15.55 86.50
CA ALA A 12 -15.13 15.17 85.90
C ALA A 12 -14.95 14.98 84.38
N VAL A 13 -14.06 15.82 83.83
CA VAL A 13 -13.43 15.71 82.49
C VAL A 13 -12.18 14.83 82.58
N LEU A 14 -12.05 13.87 81.66
CA LEU A 14 -10.79 13.23 81.29
C LEU A 14 -10.81 13.02 79.77
N VAL A 15 -9.90 13.72 79.10
CA VAL A 15 -9.71 13.72 77.65
C VAL A 15 -8.82 12.55 77.27
N PHE A 16 -9.28 11.71 76.34
CA PHE A 16 -8.44 10.87 75.49
C PHE A 16 -9.01 10.87 74.07
N LEU A 17 -8.17 11.23 73.09
CA LEU A 17 -8.51 11.35 71.67
C LEU A 17 -9.01 10.01 71.10
N ALA A 18 -10.21 10.03 70.51
CA ALA A 18 -10.72 8.96 69.64
C ALA A 18 -10.59 9.37 68.18
N ALA A 19 -10.09 8.45 67.36
CA ALA A 19 -9.92 8.57 65.92
C ALA A 19 -11.28 8.79 65.21
N LEU A 20 -11.34 9.80 64.33
CA LEU A 20 -12.45 10.03 63.42
C LEU A 20 -12.36 9.05 62.25
N LEU A 21 -13.18 8.01 62.27
CA LEU A 21 -13.56 7.25 61.08
C LEU A 21 -14.48 8.12 60.23
N THR A 22 -13.99 8.60 59.09
CA THR A 22 -14.83 9.17 58.03
C THR A 22 -15.64 8.05 57.36
N PRO A 23 -16.94 8.23 57.07
CA PRO A 23 -17.72 7.24 56.33
C PRO A 23 -17.14 7.12 54.92
N GLY A 24 -16.82 5.89 54.51
CA GLY A 24 -16.42 5.59 53.14
C GLY A 24 -17.51 6.06 52.17
N ALA A 25 -17.10 6.79 51.14
CA ALA A 25 -17.96 7.11 50.01
C ALA A 25 -18.45 5.80 49.40
N ALA A 26 -19.76 5.57 49.46
CA ALA A 26 -20.40 4.52 48.69
C ALA A 26 -20.15 4.83 47.20
N LEU A 27 -19.37 3.98 46.53
CA LEU A 27 -19.28 3.96 45.08
C LEU A 27 -20.69 3.75 44.54
N ALA A 28 -21.25 4.78 43.90
CA ALA A 28 -22.50 4.63 43.16
C ALA A 28 -22.34 3.49 42.16
N ALA A 29 -23.32 2.59 42.10
CA ALA A 29 -23.37 1.57 41.06
C ALA A 29 -23.24 2.25 39.69
N PRO A 30 -22.37 1.78 38.77
CA PRO A 30 -22.28 2.36 37.44
C PRO A 30 -23.67 2.32 36.83
N GLY A 31 -24.23 3.50 36.52
CA GLY A 31 -25.56 3.58 35.93
C GLY A 31 -25.54 2.89 34.57
N ASN A 32 -26.44 1.92 34.36
CA ASN A 32 -26.65 1.29 33.06
C ASN A 32 -27.34 2.29 32.13
N HIS A 33 -26.62 2.77 31.13
CA HIS A 33 -27.16 3.65 30.11
C HIS A 33 -27.49 2.84 28.86
N PRO A 34 -28.65 3.08 28.21
CA PRO A 34 -28.97 2.39 26.97
C PRO A 34 -27.88 2.61 25.90
N PRO A 35 -27.52 1.58 25.12
CA PRO A 35 -26.54 1.70 24.05
C PRO A 35 -27.02 2.67 22.98
N GLY A 36 -26.07 3.39 22.39
CA GLY A 36 -26.31 4.25 21.22
C GLY A 36 -26.49 3.43 19.96
N ALA A 37 -27.11 4.02 18.93
CA ALA A 37 -27.24 3.38 17.62
C ALA A 37 -25.87 2.99 17.06
N PRO A 38 -25.68 1.84 16.40
CA PRO A 38 -24.39 1.49 15.79
C PRO A 38 -23.89 2.53 14.77
N ALA A 39 -22.58 2.58 14.56
CA ALA A 39 -21.90 3.49 13.64
C ALA A 39 -20.98 2.73 12.67
N ARG A 40 -20.41 3.43 11.67
CA ARG A 40 -19.48 2.88 10.67
C ARG A 40 -19.97 1.55 10.09
N LEU A 41 -21.10 1.63 9.40
CA LEU A 41 -21.73 0.51 8.72
C LEU A 41 -20.92 0.19 7.46
N THR A 42 -20.50 -1.06 7.31
CA THR A 42 -19.75 -1.56 6.15
C THR A 42 -20.38 -2.79 5.50
N VAL A 43 -20.09 -2.97 4.21
CA VAL A 43 -20.34 -4.22 3.49
C VAL A 43 -19.04 -4.62 2.79
N GLY A 44 -18.52 -5.81 3.08
CA GLY A 44 -17.19 -6.22 2.59
C GLY A 44 -16.07 -5.31 3.08
N ASP A 45 -16.20 -4.82 4.31
CA ASP A 45 -15.32 -3.82 4.97
C ASP A 45 -15.27 -2.41 4.35
N LEU A 46 -16.08 -2.15 3.31
CA LEU A 46 -16.20 -0.84 2.67
C LEU A 46 -17.47 -0.08 3.12
N THR A 47 -17.39 1.25 3.19
CA THR A 47 -18.55 2.11 3.46
C THR A 47 -19.26 2.45 2.15
N ASP A 48 -20.59 2.30 2.12
CA ASP A 48 -21.43 2.57 0.94
C ASP A 48 -20.90 2.01 -0.40
N PRO A 49 -20.42 0.76 -0.47
CA PRO A 49 -19.76 0.23 -1.66
C PRO A 49 -20.71 0.13 -2.85
N LEU A 50 -20.18 0.41 -4.04
CA LEU A 50 -20.95 0.42 -5.29
C LEU A 50 -20.92 -0.92 -6.06
N ALA A 51 -20.18 -1.92 -5.56
CA ALA A 51 -20.03 -3.21 -6.22
C ALA A 51 -19.67 -4.34 -5.23
N VAL A 52 -20.65 -4.78 -4.46
CA VAL A 52 -20.52 -5.93 -3.55
C VAL A 52 -20.63 -7.23 -4.34
N GLU A 53 -19.54 -8.01 -4.41
CA GLU A 53 -19.52 -9.32 -5.05
C GLU A 53 -20.18 -10.39 -4.16
N GLY A 54 -21.12 -11.15 -4.73
CA GLY A 54 -21.82 -12.23 -4.02
C GLY A 54 -22.72 -11.75 -2.88
N ALA A 55 -22.92 -12.60 -1.88
CA ALA A 55 -23.74 -12.27 -0.71
C ALA A 55 -23.03 -11.22 0.17
N PRO A 56 -23.74 -10.15 0.60
CA PRO A 56 -23.13 -9.08 1.38
C PRO A 56 -22.60 -9.60 2.73
N ARG A 57 -21.54 -8.94 3.19
CA ARG A 57 -20.88 -9.22 4.47
C ARG A 57 -20.89 -7.96 5.32
N PHE A 58 -21.82 -7.89 6.27
CA PHE A 58 -22.09 -6.69 7.05
C PHE A 58 -21.09 -6.51 8.20
N GLY A 59 -20.71 -5.26 8.45
CA GLY A 59 -19.91 -4.86 9.60
C GLY A 59 -20.39 -3.54 10.24
N TRP A 60 -20.18 -3.37 11.53
CA TRP A 60 -20.57 -2.16 12.27
C TRP A 60 -19.75 -1.99 13.56
N LEU A 61 -19.74 -0.76 14.07
CA LEU A 61 -19.19 -0.43 15.38
C LEU A 61 -20.35 -0.22 16.39
N PRO A 62 -20.50 -1.10 17.40
CA PRO A 62 -21.44 -0.85 18.49
C PRO A 62 -21.01 0.38 19.30
N ARG A 63 -21.98 1.10 19.86
CA ARG A 63 -21.73 2.29 20.68
C ARG A 63 -22.39 2.17 22.03
N ASP A 64 -21.56 2.30 23.05
CA ASP A 64 -21.99 2.36 24.43
C ASP A 64 -20.99 3.24 25.19
N ARG A 65 -21.49 4.05 26.12
CA ARG A 65 -20.65 4.90 26.97
C ARG A 65 -20.23 4.22 28.26
N ASP A 66 -20.86 3.11 28.61
CA ASP A 66 -20.54 2.36 29.79
C ASP A 66 -19.23 1.57 29.60
N ARG A 67 -18.49 1.39 30.69
CA ARG A 67 -17.19 0.71 30.66
C ARG A 67 -17.36 -0.81 30.63
N GLY A 68 -16.52 -1.50 29.88
CA GLY A 68 -16.53 -2.96 29.79
C GLY A 68 -17.79 -3.51 29.11
N GLU A 69 -18.41 -2.72 28.25
CA GLU A 69 -19.57 -3.11 27.44
C GLU A 69 -19.21 -4.03 26.29
N VAL A 70 -20.15 -4.93 26.00
CA VAL A 70 -20.10 -5.95 24.96
C VAL A 70 -21.42 -6.01 24.20
N GLN A 71 -21.37 -6.46 22.96
CA GLN A 71 -22.57 -6.80 22.20
C GLN A 71 -22.97 -8.25 22.48
N THR A 72 -24.22 -8.48 22.88
CA THR A 72 -24.75 -9.85 23.10
C THR A 72 -25.63 -10.35 21.97
N ALA A 73 -26.22 -9.44 21.20
CA ALA A 73 -27.04 -9.76 20.03
C ALA A 73 -27.04 -8.61 19.03
N TYR A 74 -27.47 -8.91 17.79
CA TYR A 74 -27.74 -7.92 16.75
C TYR A 74 -29.02 -8.26 15.97
N GLN A 75 -29.50 -7.29 15.19
CA GLN A 75 -30.52 -7.49 14.17
C GLN A 75 -30.22 -6.59 12.98
N VAL A 76 -30.02 -7.20 11.81
CA VAL A 76 -29.80 -6.53 10.54
C VAL A 76 -31.09 -6.55 9.73
N VAL A 77 -31.42 -5.43 9.11
CA VAL A 77 -32.57 -5.28 8.21
C VAL A 77 -32.08 -4.70 6.90
N VAL A 78 -32.40 -5.37 5.79
CA VAL A 78 -32.05 -4.95 4.42
C VAL A 78 -33.34 -4.66 3.65
N THR A 79 -33.37 -3.52 2.98
CA THR A 79 -34.51 -2.95 2.26
C THR A 79 -34.11 -2.73 0.81
N GLY A 80 -34.87 -3.32 -0.12
CA GLY A 80 -34.79 -3.06 -1.56
C GLY A 80 -35.82 -2.02 -1.99
N ALA A 81 -36.08 -1.94 -3.29
CA ALA A 81 -37.06 -1.00 -3.85
C ALA A 81 -38.49 -1.23 -3.33
N ASP A 82 -38.90 -2.50 -3.19
CA ASP A 82 -40.27 -2.88 -2.81
C ASP A 82 -40.48 -3.08 -1.30
N GLY A 83 -39.51 -2.68 -0.48
CA GLY A 83 -39.55 -2.81 0.98
C GLY A 83 -38.49 -3.76 1.55
N VAL A 84 -38.75 -4.30 2.74
CA VAL A 84 -37.81 -5.17 3.45
C VAL A 84 -37.64 -6.50 2.69
N VAL A 85 -36.43 -6.78 2.24
CA VAL A 85 -36.08 -8.02 1.53
C VAL A 85 -35.46 -9.05 2.48
N TRP A 86 -34.91 -8.61 3.60
CA TRP A 86 -34.36 -9.49 4.62
C TRP A 86 -34.35 -8.84 6.00
N ASP A 87 -34.68 -9.61 7.02
CA ASP A 87 -34.55 -9.28 8.44
C ASP A 87 -33.95 -10.50 9.13
N SER A 88 -32.80 -10.34 9.76
CA SER A 88 -32.14 -11.44 10.48
C SER A 88 -32.92 -11.90 11.72
N GLY A 89 -33.89 -11.10 12.18
CA GLY A 89 -34.40 -11.17 13.54
C GLY A 89 -33.29 -10.87 14.55
N ARG A 90 -33.57 -11.09 15.84
CA ARG A 90 -32.56 -11.00 16.90
C ARG A 90 -31.66 -12.23 16.84
N VAL A 91 -30.39 -12.04 16.48
CA VAL A 91 -29.37 -13.08 16.48
C VAL A 91 -28.48 -12.93 17.72
N THR A 92 -28.44 -13.95 18.57
CA THR A 92 -27.57 -13.99 19.76
C THR A 92 -26.13 -14.26 19.32
N SER A 93 -25.33 -13.20 19.22
CA SER A 93 -23.93 -13.26 18.78
C SER A 93 -23.20 -11.95 19.09
N SER A 94 -21.92 -12.06 19.41
CA SER A 94 -20.98 -10.94 19.53
C SER A 94 -20.28 -10.58 18.21
N ARG A 95 -20.54 -11.29 17.10
CA ARG A 95 -19.99 -10.91 15.78
C ARG A 95 -20.48 -9.53 15.37
N GLN A 96 -19.58 -8.72 14.83
CA GLN A 96 -19.87 -7.36 14.35
C GLN A 96 -19.17 -7.01 13.04
N SER A 97 -18.41 -7.95 12.47
CA SER A 97 -17.74 -7.85 11.17
C SER A 97 -17.94 -9.15 10.40
N TRP A 98 -17.93 -9.04 9.07
CA TRP A 98 -18.11 -10.17 8.15
C TRP A 98 -19.37 -11.01 8.45
N VAL A 99 -20.45 -10.38 8.90
CA VAL A 99 -21.72 -11.04 9.17
C VAL A 99 -22.43 -11.34 7.87
N ALA A 100 -22.70 -12.62 7.59
CA ALA A 100 -23.29 -13.06 6.34
C ALA A 100 -24.74 -12.57 6.16
N GLY A 101 -24.99 -11.94 5.01
CA GLY A 101 -26.33 -11.65 4.50
C GLY A 101 -26.85 -12.69 3.49
N PRO A 102 -28.07 -12.48 2.96
CA PRO A 102 -28.68 -13.34 1.95
C PRO A 102 -28.08 -13.10 0.57
N ASP A 103 -28.23 -14.03 -0.38
CA ASP A 103 -27.99 -13.70 -1.79
C ASP A 103 -29.02 -12.66 -2.26
N LEU A 104 -28.58 -11.69 -3.06
CA LEU A 104 -29.37 -10.56 -3.51
C LEU A 104 -29.28 -10.40 -5.02
N GLU A 105 -30.25 -9.71 -5.61
CA GLU A 105 -30.27 -9.47 -7.05
C GLU A 105 -29.05 -8.63 -7.47
N PRO A 106 -28.31 -9.03 -8.52
CA PRO A 106 -27.16 -8.28 -9.02
C PRO A 106 -27.49 -6.87 -9.51
N GLY A 107 -26.47 -6.00 -9.56
CA GLY A 107 -26.59 -4.65 -10.13
C GLY A 107 -27.66 -3.77 -9.49
N SER A 108 -28.01 -4.00 -8.23
CA SER A 108 -29.16 -3.40 -7.54
C SER A 108 -28.72 -2.68 -6.27
N THR A 109 -29.42 -1.60 -5.91
CA THR A 109 -29.15 -0.84 -4.68
C THR A 109 -30.02 -1.32 -3.54
N TYR A 110 -29.40 -1.47 -2.38
CA TYR A 110 -30.06 -1.79 -1.13
C TYR A 110 -29.73 -0.76 -0.07
N ARG A 111 -30.68 -0.54 0.84
CA ARG A 111 -30.44 0.15 2.10
C ARG A 111 -30.43 -0.87 3.22
N TRP A 112 -29.63 -0.64 4.23
CA TRP A 112 -29.60 -1.52 5.38
C TRP A 112 -29.35 -0.77 6.68
N THR A 113 -29.82 -1.34 7.77
CA THR A 113 -29.58 -0.84 9.11
C THR A 113 -29.38 -2.00 10.08
N VAL A 114 -28.77 -1.70 11.22
CA VAL A 114 -28.51 -2.65 12.28
C VAL A 114 -28.80 -2.02 13.64
N ARG A 115 -29.29 -2.83 14.57
CA ARG A 115 -29.30 -2.52 16.00
C ARG A 115 -28.64 -3.64 16.79
N THR A 116 -28.26 -3.33 18.02
CA THR A 116 -27.46 -4.19 18.90
C THR A 116 -28.08 -4.28 20.29
N TRP A 117 -27.70 -5.28 21.07
CA TRP A 117 -28.04 -5.42 22.49
C TRP A 117 -26.78 -5.41 23.33
N ASP A 118 -26.81 -4.66 24.43
CA ASP A 118 -25.72 -4.60 25.42
C ASP A 118 -25.67 -5.86 26.32
N ARG A 119 -24.81 -5.85 27.34
CA ARG A 119 -24.68 -6.94 28.33
C ARG A 119 -25.91 -7.11 29.23
N HIS A 120 -26.75 -6.09 29.35
CA HIS A 120 -27.98 -6.09 30.14
C HIS A 120 -29.21 -6.48 29.31
N GLY A 121 -29.03 -6.71 28.00
CA GLY A 121 -30.11 -7.03 27.08
C GLY A 121 -30.96 -5.83 26.69
N VAL A 122 -30.45 -4.60 26.84
CA VAL A 122 -31.11 -3.38 26.38
C VAL A 122 -30.79 -3.19 24.89
N PRO A 123 -31.79 -3.01 24.01
CA PRO A 123 -31.56 -2.74 22.59
C PRO A 123 -31.13 -1.29 22.36
N SER A 124 -30.21 -1.08 21.42
CA SER A 124 -29.94 0.23 20.85
C SER A 124 -31.03 0.64 19.86
N PRO A 125 -31.17 1.95 19.56
CA PRO A 125 -31.86 2.39 18.35
C PRO A 125 -31.19 1.79 17.10
N TYR A 126 -31.95 1.65 16.02
CA TYR A 126 -31.37 1.33 14.73
C TYR A 126 -30.38 2.40 14.28
N ALA A 127 -29.28 1.95 13.66
CA ALA A 127 -28.35 2.83 12.97
C ALA A 127 -29.06 3.65 11.89
N ARG A 128 -28.51 4.82 11.56
CA ARG A 128 -28.92 5.52 10.34
C ARG A 128 -28.70 4.57 9.15
N PRO A 129 -29.70 4.34 8.28
CA PRO A 129 -29.53 3.40 7.18
C PRO A 129 -28.36 3.80 6.28
N ALA A 130 -27.50 2.84 5.98
CA ALA A 130 -26.44 2.92 4.98
C ALA A 130 -26.93 2.26 3.68
N SER A 131 -26.18 2.43 2.60
CA SER A 131 -26.48 1.86 1.29
C SER A 131 -25.36 0.93 0.81
N PHE A 132 -25.67 0.10 -0.17
CA PHE A 132 -24.67 -0.57 -1.00
C PHE A 132 -25.32 -0.99 -2.31
N ASP A 133 -24.51 -1.17 -3.34
CA ASP A 133 -24.94 -1.78 -4.59
C ASP A 133 -24.31 -3.18 -4.73
N THR A 134 -25.08 -4.14 -5.21
CA THR A 134 -24.56 -5.45 -5.62
C THR A 134 -23.84 -5.33 -6.96
N ALA A 135 -22.76 -6.08 -7.09
CA ALA A 135 -21.99 -6.19 -8.33
C ALA A 135 -22.84 -6.80 -9.47
N LEU A 136 -22.50 -6.49 -10.71
CA LEU A 136 -22.92 -7.26 -11.88
C LEU A 136 -22.17 -8.60 -11.92
N ARG A 137 -22.88 -9.68 -12.22
CA ARG A 137 -22.30 -10.97 -12.65
C ARG A 137 -22.12 -10.93 -14.16
N ASP A 138 -21.38 -11.89 -14.72
CA ASP A 138 -21.09 -11.93 -16.16
C ASP A 138 -22.37 -11.90 -17.04
N ALA A 139 -23.42 -12.59 -16.62
CA ALA A 139 -24.70 -12.63 -17.32
C ALA A 139 -25.47 -11.29 -17.28
N ASP A 140 -25.22 -10.45 -16.27
CA ASP A 140 -25.94 -9.18 -16.06
C ASP A 140 -25.45 -8.07 -17.00
N TRP A 141 -24.35 -8.30 -17.73
CA TRP A 141 -23.92 -7.48 -18.85
C TRP A 141 -24.76 -7.67 -20.11
N SER A 142 -25.85 -8.46 -20.05
CA SER A 142 -26.75 -8.72 -21.17
C SER A 142 -27.05 -7.48 -22.03
N GLY A 143 -26.89 -7.64 -23.35
CA GLY A 143 -27.03 -6.57 -24.34
C GLY A 143 -25.77 -5.73 -24.56
N ALA A 144 -24.85 -5.65 -23.60
CA ALA A 144 -23.57 -4.99 -23.78
C ALA A 144 -22.62 -5.83 -24.61
N ALA A 145 -21.85 -5.14 -25.45
CA ALA A 145 -20.81 -5.73 -26.26
C ALA A 145 -19.49 -4.99 -26.07
N TRP A 146 -18.41 -5.75 -26.15
CA TRP A 146 -17.07 -5.20 -26.27
C TRP A 146 -16.98 -4.45 -27.60
N ILE A 147 -16.59 -3.19 -27.54
CA ILE A 147 -16.47 -2.31 -28.71
C ILE A 147 -15.07 -1.74 -28.84
N ARG A 148 -14.62 -1.50 -30.07
CA ARG A 148 -13.37 -0.82 -30.36
C ARG A 148 -13.43 -0.03 -31.66
N ARG A 149 -12.41 0.77 -31.93
CA ARG A 149 -12.16 1.38 -33.24
C ARG A 149 -11.44 0.37 -34.15
N PRO A 150 -11.64 0.41 -35.49
CA PRO A 150 -10.72 -0.23 -36.43
C PRO A 150 -9.31 0.42 -36.36
N ALA A 151 -8.27 -0.40 -36.20
CA ALA A 151 -6.87 0.04 -36.15
C ALA A 151 -6.00 -0.73 -37.16
N THR A 152 -4.92 -0.10 -37.66
CA THR A 152 -3.99 -0.68 -38.65
C THR A 152 -2.56 -0.17 -38.45
N GLY A 153 -1.59 -1.07 -38.38
CA GLY A 153 -0.18 -0.70 -38.18
C GLY A 153 0.16 -0.46 -36.71
N ASN A 154 1.00 0.56 -36.42
CA ASN A 154 1.51 0.82 -35.07
C ASN A 154 0.41 1.24 -34.08
N ASP A 155 -0.67 1.87 -34.56
CA ASP A 155 -1.78 2.32 -33.71
C ASP A 155 -2.60 1.16 -33.12
N ALA A 156 -2.39 -0.08 -33.56
CA ALA A 156 -3.05 -1.26 -33.01
C ALA A 156 -2.38 -1.80 -31.73
N ALA A 157 -1.13 -1.41 -31.45
CA ALA A 157 -0.39 -1.83 -30.26
C ALA A 157 -0.39 -0.78 -29.14
N ASN A 158 -0.65 0.49 -29.49
CA ASN A 158 -0.55 1.64 -28.60
C ASN A 158 -1.66 2.65 -28.89
N GLU A 159 -2.90 2.26 -28.61
CA GLU A 159 -4.10 2.92 -29.14
C GLU A 159 -4.77 3.82 -28.11
N TRP A 160 -4.80 5.14 -28.35
CA TRP A 160 -5.73 6.03 -27.63
C TRP A 160 -7.01 6.24 -28.43
N THR A 161 -8.14 5.98 -27.80
CA THR A 161 -9.47 6.13 -28.41
C THR A 161 -10.34 7.03 -27.55
N LEU A 162 -11.09 7.91 -28.22
CA LEU A 162 -12.21 8.65 -27.65
C LEU A 162 -13.49 7.93 -28.06
N ALA A 163 -14.29 7.49 -27.08
CA ALA A 163 -15.58 6.86 -27.30
C ALA A 163 -16.69 7.75 -26.73
N ARG A 164 -17.70 8.05 -27.54
CA ARG A 164 -18.78 8.98 -27.20
C ARG A 164 -20.16 8.33 -27.38
N LYS A 165 -21.05 8.62 -26.43
CA LYS A 165 -22.47 8.25 -26.50
C LYS A 165 -23.34 9.33 -25.89
N VAL A 166 -24.43 9.67 -26.58
CA VAL A 166 -25.53 10.43 -25.99
C VAL A 166 -26.51 9.43 -25.36
N VAL A 167 -26.73 9.58 -24.06
CA VAL A 167 -27.60 8.75 -23.23
C VAL A 167 -28.90 9.53 -22.98
N PRO A 168 -30.07 8.95 -23.30
CA PRO A 168 -31.34 9.56 -22.94
C PRO A 168 -31.53 9.51 -21.43
N VAL A 169 -32.12 10.57 -20.87
CA VAL A 169 -32.48 10.66 -19.45
C VAL A 169 -33.95 11.09 -19.38
N GLY A 170 -34.78 10.25 -18.75
CA GLY A 170 -36.20 10.51 -18.58
C GLY A 170 -36.49 11.76 -17.76
N ARG A 171 -37.75 12.24 -17.84
CA ARG A 171 -38.21 13.43 -17.10
C ARG A 171 -38.53 13.15 -15.63
N GLY A 172 -38.64 11.89 -15.23
CA GLY A 172 -38.88 11.50 -13.84
C GLY A 172 -37.71 11.93 -12.94
N GLU A 173 -37.96 12.05 -11.64
CA GLU A 173 -36.88 12.28 -10.66
C GLU A 173 -35.88 11.11 -10.70
N ILE A 174 -34.59 11.39 -10.87
CA ILE A 174 -33.53 10.37 -10.87
C ILE A 174 -33.24 9.96 -9.43
N VAL A 175 -33.43 8.67 -9.11
CA VAL A 175 -33.13 8.12 -7.79
C VAL A 175 -31.82 7.34 -7.77
N ARG A 176 -31.35 6.89 -8.94
CA ARG A 176 -30.03 6.27 -9.10
C ARG A 176 -29.50 6.48 -10.51
N ALA A 177 -28.20 6.72 -10.62
CA ALA A 177 -27.49 6.61 -11.88
C ALA A 177 -26.09 6.01 -11.66
N ARG A 178 -25.72 5.04 -12.49
CA ARG A 178 -24.45 4.30 -12.43
C ARG A 178 -23.81 4.16 -13.80
N ALA A 179 -22.50 4.24 -13.85
CA ALA A 179 -21.70 3.75 -14.96
C ALA A 179 -20.85 2.56 -14.47
N TYR A 180 -20.94 1.46 -15.20
CA TYR A 180 -20.09 0.29 -15.09
C TYR A 180 -19.15 0.32 -16.28
N VAL A 181 -17.84 0.37 -16.06
CA VAL A 181 -16.84 0.53 -17.13
C VAL A 181 -15.74 -0.50 -16.97
N SER A 182 -15.43 -1.20 -18.06
CA SER A 182 -14.24 -2.03 -18.18
C SER A 182 -13.53 -1.67 -19.47
N ALA A 183 -12.23 -1.43 -19.39
CA ALA A 183 -11.35 -1.26 -20.52
C ALA A 183 -9.99 -1.85 -20.17
N THR A 184 -9.31 -2.38 -21.17
CA THR A 184 -7.94 -2.89 -21.01
C THR A 184 -6.98 -1.73 -20.79
N SER A 185 -6.01 -1.91 -19.91
CA SER A 185 -5.07 -0.86 -19.50
C SER A 185 -5.81 0.35 -18.95
N ASP A 186 -5.53 1.54 -19.47
CA ASP A 186 -5.81 2.82 -18.84
C ASP A 186 -7.08 3.46 -19.41
N TRP A 187 -7.96 4.01 -18.56
CA TRP A 187 -9.19 4.67 -19.04
C TRP A 187 -9.67 5.78 -18.11
N GLU A 188 -10.43 6.73 -18.67
CA GLU A 188 -11.08 7.84 -17.98
C GLU A 188 -12.51 8.02 -18.51
N LEU A 189 -13.47 8.15 -17.59
CA LEU A 189 -14.87 8.41 -17.85
C LEU A 189 -15.18 9.89 -17.58
N LEU A 190 -15.78 10.54 -18.57
CA LEU A 190 -16.28 11.91 -18.51
C LEU A 190 -17.78 11.95 -18.77
N VAL A 191 -18.49 12.78 -17.99
CA VAL A 191 -19.93 12.99 -18.12
C VAL A 191 -20.21 14.48 -18.25
N ASN A 192 -20.82 14.87 -19.38
CA ASN A 192 -21.11 16.26 -19.72
C ASN A 192 -19.86 17.18 -19.61
N GLY A 193 -18.70 16.67 -20.00
CA GLY A 193 -17.41 17.37 -19.95
C GLY A 193 -16.71 17.39 -18.59
N VAL A 194 -17.19 16.66 -17.59
CA VAL A 194 -16.55 16.53 -16.27
C VAL A 194 -15.99 15.12 -16.12
N SER A 195 -14.70 14.99 -15.76
CA SER A 195 -14.10 13.70 -15.40
C SER A 195 -14.69 13.20 -14.08
N VAL A 196 -15.23 11.99 -14.06
CA VAL A 196 -15.93 11.41 -12.90
C VAL A 196 -15.29 10.14 -12.37
N SER A 197 -14.49 9.45 -13.18
CA SER A 197 -13.74 8.27 -12.74
C SER A 197 -12.60 7.98 -13.71
N ARG A 198 -11.57 7.32 -13.20
CA ARG A 198 -10.39 6.89 -13.92
C ARG A 198 -9.90 5.59 -13.30
N GLY A 199 -9.40 4.67 -14.12
CA GLY A 199 -8.90 3.38 -13.64
C GLY A 199 -7.91 2.73 -14.59
N SER A 200 -7.40 1.59 -14.14
CA SER A 200 -6.47 0.75 -14.90
C SER A 200 -6.78 -0.73 -14.72
N SER A 201 -6.64 -1.52 -15.80
CA SER A 201 -6.84 -2.97 -15.79
C SER A 201 -5.73 -3.67 -16.57
N TYR A 202 -4.73 -4.19 -15.85
CA TYR A 202 -3.56 -4.86 -16.44
C TYR A 202 -3.60 -6.39 -16.30
N GLY A 203 -4.74 -6.96 -15.86
CA GLY A 203 -4.93 -8.40 -15.66
C GLY A 203 -5.05 -9.20 -16.96
N TYR A 204 -4.94 -10.53 -16.85
CA TYR A 204 -5.13 -11.41 -18.01
C TYR A 204 -6.59 -11.36 -18.49
N PRO A 205 -6.86 -11.60 -19.78
CA PRO A 205 -8.22 -11.88 -20.22
C PRO A 205 -8.81 -13.02 -19.37
N GLY A 206 -10.06 -12.87 -18.93
CA GLY A 206 -10.71 -13.79 -17.99
C GLY A 206 -10.43 -13.51 -16.50
N GLU A 207 -9.55 -12.58 -16.19
CA GLU A 207 -9.27 -12.06 -14.84
C GLU A 207 -9.37 -10.52 -14.82
N GLY A 208 -10.14 -9.95 -15.75
CA GLY A 208 -10.28 -8.50 -15.89
C GLY A 208 -11.18 -7.90 -14.81
N TYR A 209 -10.98 -6.62 -14.55
CA TYR A 209 -11.84 -5.85 -13.65
C TYR A 209 -12.77 -4.90 -14.39
N TYR A 210 -13.89 -4.55 -13.75
CA TYR A 210 -14.68 -3.38 -14.08
C TYR A 210 -14.83 -2.49 -12.85
N ASP A 211 -14.93 -1.19 -13.07
CA ASP A 211 -15.22 -0.20 -12.04
C ASP A 211 -16.68 0.27 -12.12
N VAL A 212 -17.16 0.77 -10.98
CA VAL A 212 -18.50 1.34 -10.85
C VAL A 212 -18.40 2.74 -10.28
N THR A 213 -19.08 3.70 -10.91
CA THR A 213 -19.17 5.07 -10.37
C THR A 213 -20.60 5.60 -10.40
N ALA A 214 -20.93 6.45 -9.43
CA ALA A 214 -22.21 7.13 -9.35
C ALA A 214 -22.23 8.38 -10.24
N LEU A 215 -23.28 8.53 -11.05
CA LEU A 215 -23.42 9.68 -11.96
C LEU A 215 -24.33 10.74 -11.33
N THR A 216 -23.75 11.61 -10.51
CA THR A 216 -24.51 12.56 -9.66
C THR A 216 -24.91 13.85 -10.35
N ASN A 217 -24.32 14.17 -11.51
CA ASN A 217 -24.53 15.42 -12.25
C ASN A 217 -25.55 15.31 -13.41
N LEU A 218 -26.33 14.23 -13.45
CA LEU A 218 -27.40 14.06 -14.43
C LEU A 218 -28.64 14.88 -14.07
N LYS A 219 -29.39 15.31 -15.08
CA LYS A 219 -30.61 16.10 -14.91
C LYS A 219 -31.80 15.45 -15.61
N PRO A 220 -32.97 15.33 -14.95
CA PRO A 220 -34.18 14.84 -15.58
C PRO A 220 -34.52 15.58 -16.87
N GLY A 221 -34.78 14.84 -17.94
CA GLY A 221 -35.19 15.38 -19.25
C GLY A 221 -34.06 15.98 -20.09
N GLU A 222 -32.83 16.06 -19.59
CA GLU A 222 -31.65 16.50 -20.35
C GLU A 222 -30.79 15.27 -20.70
N ALA A 223 -30.57 15.02 -21.99
CA ALA A 223 -29.70 13.94 -22.43
C ALA A 223 -28.27 14.14 -21.90
N ALA A 224 -27.65 13.06 -21.42
CA ALA A 224 -26.29 13.06 -20.92
C ALA A 224 -25.31 12.68 -22.02
N VAL A 225 -24.15 13.32 -22.08
CA VAL A 225 -23.03 12.89 -22.92
C VAL A 225 -22.07 12.09 -22.06
N ILE A 226 -21.86 10.83 -22.45
CA ILE A 226 -20.86 9.94 -21.89
C ILE A 226 -19.66 9.93 -22.85
N GLY A 227 -18.52 10.39 -22.35
CA GLY A 227 -17.23 10.30 -23.04
C GLY A 227 -16.33 9.34 -22.28
N ILE A 228 -15.68 8.40 -22.96
CA ILE A 228 -14.67 7.53 -22.38
C ILE A 228 -13.41 7.65 -23.22
N ARG A 229 -12.33 8.12 -22.61
CA ARG A 229 -10.98 8.07 -23.18
C ARG A 229 -10.31 6.82 -22.66
N TYR A 230 -9.85 5.94 -23.53
CA TYR A 230 -9.15 4.73 -23.11
C TYR A 230 -7.94 4.45 -23.98
N HIS A 231 -6.97 3.77 -23.38
CA HIS A 231 -5.69 3.43 -23.96
C HIS A 231 -5.51 1.93 -23.96
N TYR A 232 -5.44 1.32 -25.14
CA TYR A 232 -5.04 -0.08 -25.27
C TYR A 232 -3.53 -0.17 -25.45
N TRP A 233 -2.86 -0.82 -24.49
CA TRP A 233 -1.43 -1.09 -24.50
C TRP A 233 -1.14 -2.48 -23.96
N THR A 234 -0.26 -3.20 -24.64
CA THR A 234 0.23 -4.48 -24.14
C THR A 234 1.73 -4.59 -24.42
N CYS A 235 2.47 -5.14 -23.46
CA CYS A 235 3.88 -5.43 -23.58
C CYS A 235 4.21 -6.73 -22.84
N ARG A 236 5.34 -7.35 -23.20
CA ARG A 236 5.92 -8.47 -22.43
C ARG A 236 6.81 -7.91 -21.32
N CYS A 237 6.17 -7.32 -20.33
CA CYS A 237 6.78 -6.47 -19.31
C CYS A 237 6.28 -6.89 -17.92
N GLN A 238 6.99 -6.47 -16.88
CA GLN A 238 6.63 -6.79 -15.50
C GLN A 238 5.34 -6.05 -15.09
N GLY A 239 4.53 -6.67 -14.22
CA GLY A 239 3.29 -6.05 -13.70
C GLY A 239 2.12 -5.96 -14.68
N ARG A 240 2.22 -6.56 -15.88
CA ARG A 240 1.17 -6.50 -16.91
C ARG A 240 0.95 -7.85 -17.54
N ALA A 241 -0.30 -8.24 -17.71
CA ALA A 241 -0.62 -9.42 -18.48
C ALA A 241 -0.35 -9.20 -19.97
N ASN A 242 0.15 -10.25 -20.63
CA ASN A 242 0.11 -10.31 -22.09
C ASN A 242 -1.32 -10.60 -22.57
N GLY A 243 -1.73 -9.94 -23.64
CA GLY A 243 -2.92 -10.29 -24.40
C GLY A 243 -2.59 -10.73 -25.83
N PRO A 244 -3.48 -11.48 -26.51
CA PRO A 244 -3.33 -11.72 -27.95
C PRO A 244 -3.16 -10.40 -28.71
N GLN A 245 -2.36 -10.41 -29.78
CA GLN A 245 -2.19 -9.24 -30.64
C GLN A 245 -3.42 -9.04 -31.54
N SER A 246 -3.56 -7.83 -32.08
CA SER A 246 -4.58 -7.50 -33.09
C SER A 246 -4.51 -8.50 -34.28
N PRO A 247 -5.66 -8.89 -34.89
CA PRO A 247 -7.01 -8.40 -34.68
C PRO A 247 -7.79 -9.12 -33.57
N GLU A 248 -7.25 -10.19 -33.00
CA GLU A 248 -7.95 -11.08 -32.06
C GLU A 248 -7.83 -10.65 -30.60
N GLY A 249 -6.87 -9.76 -30.34
CA GLY A 249 -6.55 -9.22 -29.03
C GLY A 249 -7.75 -8.67 -28.24
N PRO A 250 -7.65 -8.67 -26.90
CA PRO A 250 -8.68 -8.24 -25.98
C PRO A 250 -8.70 -6.69 -25.92
N SER A 251 -8.59 -6.01 -27.07
CA SER A 251 -8.82 -4.57 -27.15
C SER A 251 -10.32 -4.32 -27.16
N GLY A 252 -10.78 -3.52 -26.22
CA GLY A 252 -12.14 -3.01 -26.25
C GLY A 252 -12.55 -2.29 -24.98
N LEU A 253 -13.64 -1.57 -25.12
CA LEU A 253 -14.40 -0.94 -24.06
C LEU A 253 -15.69 -1.75 -23.86
N LEU A 254 -16.03 -2.01 -22.60
CA LEU A 254 -17.33 -2.48 -22.18
C LEU A 254 -17.92 -1.44 -21.24
N ALA A 255 -19.14 -0.98 -21.52
CA ALA A 255 -19.80 0.01 -20.69
C ALA A 255 -21.29 -0.31 -20.52
N LYS A 256 -21.81 -0.07 -19.32
CA LYS A 256 -23.25 -0.10 -19.04
C LYS A 256 -23.60 1.10 -18.18
N ILE A 257 -24.57 1.88 -18.61
CA ILE A 257 -25.08 3.06 -17.92
C ILE A 257 -26.53 2.77 -17.56
N VAL A 258 -26.86 2.87 -16.27
CA VAL A 258 -28.21 2.64 -15.75
C VAL A 258 -28.68 3.91 -15.06
N VAL A 259 -29.89 4.37 -15.40
CA VAL A 259 -30.59 5.46 -14.73
C VAL A 259 -31.93 4.93 -14.25
N ASP A 260 -32.19 5.03 -12.95
CA ASP A 260 -33.44 4.63 -12.31
C ASP A 260 -34.20 5.89 -11.86
N HIS A 261 -35.51 5.92 -12.11
CA HIS A 261 -36.38 7.02 -11.74
C HIS A 261 -37.36 6.66 -10.61
N ALA A 262 -37.82 7.68 -9.88
CA ALA A 262 -38.75 7.53 -8.75
C ALA A 262 -40.11 6.94 -9.15
N ASP A 263 -40.50 7.05 -10.43
CA ASP A 263 -41.72 6.46 -10.98
C ASP A 263 -41.59 4.97 -11.34
N GLY A 264 -40.42 4.38 -11.10
CA GLY A 264 -40.11 2.97 -11.38
C GLY A 264 -39.60 2.72 -12.81
N THR A 265 -39.48 3.75 -13.65
CA THR A 265 -38.86 3.62 -14.97
C THR A 265 -37.33 3.49 -14.87
N ARG A 266 -36.74 2.72 -15.80
CA ARG A 266 -35.29 2.51 -15.92
C ARG A 266 -34.83 2.67 -17.35
N GLU A 267 -33.83 3.52 -17.57
CA GLU A 267 -33.07 3.61 -18.80
C GLU A 267 -31.76 2.82 -18.64
N THR A 268 -31.45 2.00 -19.64
CA THR A 268 -30.18 1.30 -19.72
C THR A 268 -29.56 1.56 -21.08
N THR A 269 -28.36 2.13 -21.09
CA THR A 269 -27.54 2.27 -22.29
C THR A 269 -26.30 1.41 -22.14
N VAL A 270 -25.99 0.62 -23.16
CA VAL A 270 -24.85 -0.30 -23.16
C VAL A 270 -23.87 0.05 -24.28
N SER A 271 -22.64 -0.42 -24.18
CA SER A 271 -21.67 -0.40 -25.28
C SER A 271 -22.14 -1.32 -26.41
N ASP A 272 -22.30 -0.75 -27.60
CA ASP A 272 -22.78 -1.44 -28.80
C ASP A 272 -22.29 -0.72 -30.07
N GLY A 273 -22.70 -1.18 -31.25
CA GLY A 273 -22.29 -0.60 -32.54
C GLY A 273 -22.78 0.84 -32.79
N SER A 274 -23.63 1.40 -31.94
CA SER A 274 -24.14 2.77 -32.09
C SER A 274 -23.28 3.83 -31.40
N TRP A 275 -22.26 3.41 -30.63
CA TRP A 275 -21.26 4.32 -30.08
C TRP A 275 -20.41 4.95 -31.18
N ARG A 276 -19.99 6.20 -30.98
CA ARG A 276 -19.11 6.92 -31.91
C ARG A 276 -17.71 6.91 -31.37
N LEU A 277 -16.76 6.43 -32.15
CA LEU A 277 -15.36 6.31 -31.77
C LEU A 277 -14.47 7.09 -32.74
N THR A 278 -13.40 7.68 -32.22
CA THR A 278 -12.31 8.23 -33.02
C THR A 278 -10.97 8.06 -32.30
N LYS A 279 -9.88 8.19 -33.05
CA LYS A 279 -8.53 8.22 -32.48
C LYS A 279 -8.35 9.52 -31.67
N ASP A 280 -7.74 9.44 -30.48
CA ASP A 280 -7.26 10.64 -29.80
C ASP A 280 -6.01 11.17 -30.52
N THR A 281 -6.19 12.22 -31.31
CA THR A 281 -5.14 12.79 -32.15
C THR A 281 -4.15 13.66 -31.41
N ALA A 282 -4.42 14.03 -30.16
CA ALA A 282 -3.46 14.73 -29.30
C ALA A 282 -2.34 13.80 -28.83
N GLN A 283 -2.61 12.50 -28.75
CA GLN A 283 -1.63 11.53 -28.29
C GLN A 283 -0.77 11.07 -29.48
N ASP A 284 0.49 11.51 -29.51
CA ASP A 284 1.43 11.05 -30.52
C ASP A 284 1.99 9.67 -30.16
N VAL A 285 1.56 8.69 -30.95
CA VAL A 285 1.94 7.28 -30.82
C VAL A 285 2.74 6.78 -32.04
N THR A 286 3.25 7.71 -32.86
CA THR A 286 4.01 7.37 -34.07
C THR A 286 5.33 6.69 -33.76
N THR A 287 5.96 7.07 -32.65
CA THR A 287 7.17 6.46 -32.11
C THR A 287 6.85 5.81 -30.77
N LEU A 288 7.22 4.53 -30.63
CA LEU A 288 7.12 3.83 -29.37
C LEU A 288 8.45 3.95 -28.61
N THR A 289 8.47 4.80 -27.59
CA THR A 289 9.60 4.94 -26.69
C THR A 289 9.21 4.43 -25.32
N TYR A 290 9.78 3.29 -24.93
CA TYR A 290 9.66 2.81 -23.55
C TYR A 290 10.45 3.72 -22.60
N ARG A 291 9.96 3.88 -21.38
CA ARG A 291 10.68 4.61 -20.33
C ARG A 291 11.86 3.81 -19.81
N ASN A 292 11.75 2.49 -19.78
CA ASN A 292 12.81 1.56 -19.40
C ASN A 292 12.53 0.15 -19.98
N SER A 293 13.34 -0.84 -19.61
CA SER A 293 13.17 -2.23 -20.04
C SER A 293 12.12 -3.04 -19.28
N ASP A 294 11.62 -2.55 -18.14
CA ASP A 294 10.99 -3.42 -17.13
C ASP A 294 9.47 -3.22 -17.00
N ALA A 295 8.99 -2.03 -16.62
CA ALA A 295 7.55 -1.75 -16.48
C ALA A 295 6.83 -1.81 -17.82
N GLY A 296 7.52 -1.48 -18.90
CA GLY A 296 6.93 -1.34 -20.22
C GLY A 296 6.05 -0.10 -20.39
N ASP A 297 6.14 0.88 -19.48
CA ASP A 297 5.55 2.21 -19.64
C ASP A 297 6.23 2.98 -20.78
N ARG A 298 5.50 3.92 -21.40
CA ARG A 298 6.01 4.71 -22.53
C ARG A 298 6.16 6.18 -22.17
N VAL A 299 7.09 6.84 -22.85
CA VAL A 299 7.22 8.30 -22.83
C VAL A 299 6.02 8.89 -23.55
N GLU A 300 5.30 9.78 -22.88
CA GLU A 300 4.11 10.43 -23.42
C GLU A 300 4.48 11.68 -24.22
N TYR A 301 3.92 11.77 -25.43
CA TYR A 301 4.02 12.91 -26.32
C TYR A 301 2.59 13.41 -26.59
N VAL A 302 2.27 14.57 -26.03
CA VAL A 302 0.94 15.18 -26.16
C VAL A 302 1.04 16.44 -26.99
N ASP A 303 0.31 16.51 -28.11
CA ASP A 303 0.19 17.69 -28.95
C ASP A 303 -1.21 18.29 -28.83
N ALA A 304 -1.33 19.32 -28.00
CA ALA A 304 -2.60 19.97 -27.72
C ALA A 304 -3.16 20.73 -28.95
N THR A 305 -2.34 21.02 -29.97
CA THR A 305 -2.84 21.60 -31.22
C THR A 305 -3.72 20.63 -32.01
N ARG A 306 -3.62 19.33 -31.70
CA ARG A 306 -4.37 18.23 -32.32
C ARG A 306 -5.49 17.70 -31.43
N GLU A 307 -5.78 18.36 -30.32
CA GLU A 307 -6.84 17.96 -29.39
C GLU A 307 -8.23 18.18 -30.00
N THR A 308 -9.10 17.17 -29.86
CA THR A 308 -10.51 17.32 -30.24
C THR A 308 -11.28 18.04 -29.14
N THR A 309 -11.24 19.37 -29.12
CA THR A 309 -11.83 20.18 -28.02
C THR A 309 -13.35 19.96 -27.88
N GLY A 310 -13.83 19.73 -26.65
CA GLY A 310 -15.26 19.67 -26.33
C GLY A 310 -16.00 18.38 -26.71
N TRP A 311 -15.29 17.34 -27.20
CA TRP A 311 -15.88 16.09 -27.67
C TRP A 311 -16.81 15.39 -26.67
N HIS A 312 -16.48 15.48 -25.39
CA HIS A 312 -17.20 14.89 -24.26
C HIS A 312 -18.39 15.74 -23.75
N SER A 313 -18.72 16.85 -24.42
CA SER A 313 -19.75 17.78 -23.99
C SER A 313 -21.01 17.72 -24.88
N PRO A 314 -22.17 18.19 -24.38
CA PRO A 314 -23.37 18.39 -25.20
C PRO A 314 -23.11 19.34 -26.37
N GLY A 315 -23.78 19.09 -27.51
CA GLY A 315 -23.69 19.95 -28.69
C GLY A 315 -22.48 19.71 -29.60
N PHE A 316 -21.56 18.82 -29.24
CA PHE A 316 -20.47 18.41 -30.13
C PHE A 316 -20.99 17.65 -31.37
N ASP A 317 -20.50 18.02 -32.55
CA ASP A 317 -20.79 17.33 -33.81
C ASP A 317 -19.84 16.15 -34.01
N ASP A 318 -20.32 14.94 -33.75
CA ASP A 318 -19.59 13.69 -33.94
C ASP A 318 -19.91 13.01 -35.29
N SER A 319 -20.50 13.72 -36.27
CA SER A 319 -20.85 13.15 -37.57
C SER A 319 -19.66 12.62 -38.38
N ALA A 320 -18.46 13.18 -38.14
CA ALA A 320 -17.20 12.71 -38.72
C ALA A 320 -16.62 11.46 -38.02
N TRP A 321 -17.18 11.05 -36.88
CA TRP A 321 -16.70 9.88 -36.12
C TRP A 321 -17.32 8.59 -36.66
N THR A 322 -16.55 7.51 -36.56
CA THR A 322 -17.00 6.20 -37.04
C THR A 322 -17.86 5.50 -35.99
N ALA A 323 -18.78 4.66 -36.46
CA ALA A 323 -19.51 3.75 -35.59
C ALA A 323 -18.53 2.72 -34.98
N ALA A 324 -18.79 2.33 -33.73
CA ALA A 324 -18.03 1.29 -33.03
C ALA A 324 -18.01 -0.03 -33.81
N THR A 325 -16.84 -0.67 -33.84
CA THR A 325 -16.74 -2.08 -34.24
C THR A 325 -17.04 -2.96 -33.04
N VAL A 326 -18.10 -3.76 -33.14
CA VAL A 326 -18.48 -4.74 -32.11
C VAL A 326 -17.59 -5.99 -32.23
N THR A 327 -16.89 -6.34 -31.16
CA THR A 327 -16.01 -7.54 -31.10
C THR A 327 -16.70 -8.76 -30.51
N GLY A 328 -17.81 -8.57 -29.78
CA GLY A 328 -18.68 -9.63 -29.25
C GLY A 328 -19.38 -9.23 -27.95
N PRO A 329 -20.41 -9.98 -27.51
CA PRO A 329 -21.07 -9.77 -26.21
C PRO A 329 -20.13 -10.11 -25.04
N HIS A 330 -20.45 -9.64 -23.83
CA HIS A 330 -19.85 -10.14 -22.59
C HIS A 330 -20.76 -11.21 -21.94
N PRO A 331 -20.22 -12.33 -21.41
CA PRO A 331 -18.84 -12.81 -21.54
C PRO A 331 -18.47 -13.13 -22.99
N ARG A 332 -17.27 -12.73 -23.40
CA ARG A 332 -16.80 -12.95 -24.78
C ARG A 332 -16.18 -14.35 -24.89
N PRO A 333 -16.74 -15.26 -25.71
CA PRO A 333 -16.10 -16.54 -25.95
C PRO A 333 -14.77 -16.36 -26.69
N ASN A 334 -13.84 -17.30 -26.50
CA ASN A 334 -12.61 -17.32 -27.27
C ASN A 334 -12.93 -17.40 -28.78
N PRO A 335 -12.25 -16.61 -29.63
CA PRO A 335 -12.45 -16.74 -31.07
C PRO A 335 -11.95 -18.11 -31.54
N PRO A 336 -12.56 -18.74 -32.56
CA PRO A 336 -12.12 -20.06 -33.05
C PRO A 336 -10.65 -20.12 -33.47
N SER A 337 -10.08 -18.97 -33.84
CA SER A 337 -8.68 -18.82 -34.23
C SER A 337 -7.69 -18.73 -33.06
N CYS A 338 -8.17 -18.59 -31.82
CA CYS A 338 -7.33 -18.51 -30.63
C CYS A 338 -7.82 -19.48 -29.54
N THR A 339 -7.09 -20.57 -29.34
CA THR A 339 -7.40 -21.58 -28.31
C THR A 339 -6.88 -21.22 -26.92
N GLY A 340 -6.09 -20.16 -26.79
CA GLY A 340 -5.51 -19.64 -25.56
C GLY A 340 -4.21 -18.87 -25.81
N TYR A 341 -3.80 -18.02 -24.87
CA TYR A 341 -2.46 -17.43 -24.81
C TYR A 341 -1.71 -18.00 -23.58
N GLY A 342 -0.88 -19.01 -23.80
CA GLY A 342 -0.35 -19.81 -22.70
C GLY A 342 -1.48 -20.54 -21.98
N SER A 343 -1.65 -20.29 -20.68
CA SER A 343 -2.79 -20.78 -19.88
C SER A 343 -3.96 -19.79 -19.80
N ALA A 344 -3.91 -18.63 -20.47
CA ALA A 344 -4.98 -17.62 -20.43
C ALA A 344 -5.98 -17.79 -21.57
N PRO A 345 -7.27 -17.48 -21.36
CA PRO A 345 -8.19 -17.32 -22.47
C PRO A 345 -7.76 -16.12 -23.34
N CYS A 346 -8.23 -16.09 -24.58
CA CYS A 346 -7.92 -15.02 -25.53
C CYS A 346 -8.92 -13.86 -25.47
N ALA A 347 -10.01 -14.03 -24.72
CA ALA A 347 -11.11 -13.09 -24.63
C ALA A 347 -11.51 -12.85 -23.16
N PHE A 348 -12.23 -11.75 -22.93
CA PHE A 348 -12.81 -11.43 -21.63
C PHE A 348 -14.00 -12.34 -21.33
N THR A 349 -13.69 -13.51 -20.79
CA THR A 349 -14.71 -14.52 -20.43
C THR A 349 -15.33 -14.28 -19.06
N HIS A 350 -14.70 -13.45 -18.24
CA HIS A 350 -15.10 -13.17 -16.87
C HIS A 350 -14.58 -11.79 -16.47
N LEU A 351 -15.40 -11.05 -15.71
CA LEU A 351 -15.01 -9.81 -15.06
C LEU A 351 -15.37 -9.81 -13.58
N ARG A 352 -14.49 -9.21 -12.77
CA ARG A 352 -14.74 -8.96 -11.35
C ARG A 352 -14.92 -7.46 -11.07
N PRO A 353 -15.71 -7.07 -10.07
CA PRO A 353 -15.73 -5.68 -9.63
C PRO A 353 -14.40 -5.33 -8.95
N GLN A 354 -13.80 -4.22 -9.36
CA GLN A 354 -12.62 -3.66 -8.70
C GLN A 354 -12.97 -3.32 -7.24
N GLN A 355 -12.20 -3.85 -6.28
CA GLN A 355 -12.43 -3.61 -4.85
C GLN A 355 -11.55 -2.50 -4.29
N ALA A 356 -10.31 -2.39 -4.79
CA ALA A 356 -9.41 -1.30 -4.44
C ALA A 356 -9.58 -0.13 -5.43
N HIS A 357 -10.04 1.01 -4.93
CA HIS A 357 -10.21 2.21 -5.73
C HIS A 357 -9.01 3.14 -5.61
N LEU A 358 -8.81 3.96 -6.63
CA LEU A 358 -7.75 4.97 -6.65
C LEU A 358 -8.30 6.31 -6.16
N ARG A 359 -7.51 6.97 -5.32
CA ARG A 359 -7.71 8.36 -4.92
C ARG A 359 -6.68 9.24 -5.62
N TYR A 360 -7.15 10.41 -6.04
CA TYR A 360 -6.33 11.43 -6.69
C TYR A 360 -6.33 12.71 -5.87
N GLU A 361 -5.15 13.28 -5.61
CA GLU A 361 -5.03 14.57 -4.93
C GLU A 361 -4.15 15.53 -5.72
N THR A 362 -4.43 16.83 -5.60
CA THR A 362 -3.56 17.86 -6.16
C THR A 362 -2.62 18.36 -5.06
N VAL A 363 -1.32 18.22 -5.29
CA VAL A 363 -0.26 18.78 -4.45
C VAL A 363 0.43 19.89 -5.22
N HIS A 364 0.74 21.00 -4.55
CA HIS A 364 1.50 22.12 -5.12
C HIS A 364 2.94 22.11 -4.61
N PRO A 365 3.92 22.60 -5.38
CA PRO A 365 5.31 22.58 -4.97
C PRO A 365 5.57 23.47 -3.74
N VAL A 366 6.46 23.03 -2.86
CA VAL A 366 6.92 23.80 -1.69
C VAL A 366 7.83 24.96 -2.11
N SER A 367 8.49 24.85 -3.27
CA SER A 367 9.26 25.95 -3.86
C SER A 367 9.29 25.88 -5.38
N VAL A 368 9.33 27.05 -6.02
CA VAL A 368 9.49 27.22 -7.47
C VAL A 368 10.58 28.24 -7.73
N ARG A 369 11.47 27.94 -8.68
CA ARG A 369 12.57 28.80 -9.10
C ARG A 369 12.58 28.90 -10.62
N ARG A 370 12.78 30.11 -11.13
CA ARG A 370 13.08 30.34 -12.55
C ARG A 370 14.59 30.54 -12.72
N LEU A 371 15.20 29.75 -13.59
CA LEU A 371 16.62 29.81 -13.93
C LEU A 371 16.86 30.86 -15.03
N PRO A 372 18.10 31.37 -15.20
CA PRO A 372 18.39 32.43 -16.16
C PRO A 372 18.15 32.08 -17.64
N ASP A 373 18.15 30.79 -17.98
CA ASP A 373 17.82 30.30 -19.33
C ASP A 373 16.30 30.16 -19.59
N GLY A 374 15.46 30.55 -18.62
CA GLY A 374 14.00 30.48 -18.72
C GLY A 374 13.38 29.22 -18.09
N THR A 375 14.17 28.20 -17.78
CA THR A 375 13.73 26.95 -17.14
C THR A 375 13.05 27.21 -15.80
N VAL A 376 11.98 26.48 -15.50
CA VAL A 376 11.32 26.51 -14.19
C VAL A 376 11.58 25.20 -13.47
N PHE A 377 12.13 25.28 -12.27
CA PHE A 377 12.40 24.15 -11.38
C PHE A 377 11.48 24.21 -10.17
N ALA A 378 10.81 23.11 -9.85
CA ALA A 378 9.88 22.97 -8.74
C ALA A 378 10.29 21.79 -7.83
N ASP A 379 10.30 22.03 -6.52
CA ASP A 379 10.49 21.02 -5.49
C ASP A 379 9.15 20.78 -4.79
N PHE A 380 8.68 19.54 -4.77
CA PHE A 380 7.45 19.14 -4.08
C PHE A 380 7.66 18.79 -2.61
N GLY A 381 8.90 18.79 -2.12
CA GLY A 381 9.25 18.53 -0.73
C GLY A 381 9.38 17.05 -0.40
N GLU A 382 8.64 16.20 -1.10
CA GLU A 382 8.65 14.75 -0.93
C GLU A 382 8.44 14.02 -2.26
N VAL A 383 8.90 12.77 -2.31
CA VAL A 383 8.64 11.82 -3.38
C VAL A 383 7.19 11.35 -3.30
N VAL A 384 6.44 11.50 -4.38
CA VAL A 384 5.06 11.03 -4.53
C VAL A 384 4.89 10.25 -5.83
N ALA A 385 3.91 9.34 -5.87
CA ALA A 385 3.46 8.74 -7.14
C ALA A 385 2.43 9.68 -7.80
N ALA A 386 2.82 10.35 -8.90
CA ALA A 386 2.01 11.41 -9.49
C ALA A 386 2.26 11.62 -10.99
N VAL A 387 1.33 12.33 -11.64
CA VAL A 387 1.58 13.02 -12.93
C VAL A 387 1.85 14.50 -12.71
N PRO A 388 2.76 15.13 -13.48
CA PRO A 388 2.90 16.58 -13.45
C PRO A 388 1.67 17.25 -14.10
N ARG A 389 1.24 18.38 -13.55
CA ARG A 389 0.18 19.22 -14.11
C ARG A 389 0.65 20.67 -14.19
N VAL A 390 0.62 21.23 -15.38
CA VAL A 390 1.00 22.62 -15.64
C VAL A 390 -0.15 23.35 -16.33
N ARG A 391 -0.64 24.41 -15.71
CA ARG A 391 -1.62 25.33 -16.29
C ARG A 391 -0.87 26.42 -17.05
N PHE A 392 -1.22 26.60 -18.31
CA PHE A 392 -0.74 27.72 -19.11
C PHE A 392 -1.87 28.72 -19.31
N GLU A 393 -1.62 30.01 -19.03
CA GLU A 393 -2.61 31.08 -19.22
C GLU A 393 -2.57 31.62 -20.66
N HIS A 394 -1.37 31.69 -21.25
CA HIS A 394 -1.12 32.25 -22.58
C HIS A 394 -0.30 31.29 -23.45
N GLY A 395 -0.81 30.06 -23.59
CA GLY A 395 -0.21 29.04 -24.44
C GLY A 395 0.10 29.55 -25.86
N THR A 396 1.25 29.15 -26.39
CA THR A 396 1.69 29.47 -27.76
C THR A 396 1.58 28.23 -28.63
N ALA A 397 0.72 28.26 -29.65
CA ALA A 397 0.50 27.10 -30.53
C ALA A 397 1.82 26.61 -31.16
N GLY A 398 2.11 25.32 -31.00
CA GLY A 398 3.31 24.68 -31.52
C GLY A 398 4.56 24.83 -30.64
N HIS A 399 4.50 25.58 -29.53
CA HIS A 399 5.60 25.67 -28.57
C HIS A 399 5.74 24.35 -27.82
N ALA A 400 6.89 23.70 -27.97
CA ALA A 400 7.17 22.42 -27.35
C ALA A 400 7.81 22.62 -25.97
N VAL A 401 7.24 21.98 -24.95
CA VAL A 401 7.72 21.99 -23.57
C VAL A 401 8.09 20.56 -23.18
N THR A 402 9.20 20.42 -22.47
CA THR A 402 9.56 19.16 -21.80
C THR A 402 9.43 19.36 -20.30
N MET A 403 8.68 18.45 -19.68
CA MET A 403 8.56 18.31 -18.23
C MET A 403 9.42 17.13 -17.80
N THR A 404 10.55 17.39 -17.16
CA THR A 404 11.48 16.36 -16.67
C THR A 404 11.26 16.18 -15.18
N THR A 405 10.79 15.00 -14.76
CA THR A 405 10.69 14.67 -13.34
C THR A 405 11.93 13.91 -12.87
N SER A 406 12.22 13.97 -11.57
CA SER A 406 13.36 13.26 -10.99
C SER A 406 13.21 13.03 -9.49
N TYR A 407 13.92 12.04 -8.96
CA TYR A 407 14.06 11.83 -7.52
C TYR A 407 15.09 12.74 -6.89
N ARG A 408 16.11 13.13 -7.64
CA ARG A 408 17.25 13.90 -7.16
C ARG A 408 17.45 15.12 -8.04
N ARG A 409 18.20 16.10 -7.53
CA ARG A 409 18.74 17.13 -8.41
C ARG A 409 19.99 16.61 -9.10
N THR A 410 20.38 17.23 -10.22
CA THR A 410 21.60 16.83 -10.92
C THR A 410 22.77 16.94 -9.94
N ASN A 411 23.52 15.87 -9.82
CA ASN A 411 24.62 15.77 -8.88
C ASN A 411 25.86 15.16 -9.52
N SER A 412 26.99 15.43 -8.87
CA SER A 412 28.32 14.99 -9.25
C SER A 412 29.19 14.89 -8.00
N THR A 413 30.48 14.60 -8.17
CA THR A 413 31.47 14.61 -7.07
C THR A 413 32.67 15.47 -7.44
N LEU A 414 33.35 16.01 -6.44
CA LEU A 414 34.62 16.71 -6.64
C LEU A 414 35.70 15.72 -7.09
N THR A 415 36.40 16.02 -8.19
CA THR A 415 37.53 15.18 -8.66
C THR A 415 38.82 15.43 -7.88
N ALA A 416 38.91 16.56 -7.18
CA ALA A 416 40.04 16.92 -6.34
C ALA A 416 39.57 17.67 -5.09
N ALA A 417 40.39 17.62 -4.03
CA ALA A 417 40.16 18.46 -2.86
C ALA A 417 40.25 19.94 -3.25
N THR A 418 39.42 20.77 -2.64
CA THR A 418 39.35 22.21 -2.94
C THR A 418 39.57 23.01 -1.66
N ASP A 419 40.48 23.98 -1.70
CA ASP A 419 40.82 24.81 -0.54
C ASP A 419 39.80 25.91 -0.24
N ALA A 420 39.79 26.38 1.01
CA ALA A 420 39.13 27.63 1.36
C ALA A 420 39.68 28.79 0.52
N GLY A 421 38.80 29.65 0.01
CA GLY A 421 39.17 30.77 -0.86
C GLY A 421 39.10 30.44 -2.36
N ALA A 422 38.95 29.17 -2.75
CA ALA A 422 38.85 28.78 -4.15
C ALA A 422 37.61 29.41 -4.83
N ARG A 423 37.77 29.91 -6.06
CA ARG A 423 36.70 30.48 -6.90
C ARG A 423 36.24 29.53 -8.01
N SER A 424 36.70 28.29 -7.96
CA SER A 424 36.34 27.24 -8.90
C SER A 424 36.44 25.89 -8.22
N VAL A 425 35.66 24.93 -8.69
CA VAL A 425 35.72 23.51 -8.30
C VAL A 425 35.85 22.64 -9.54
N SER A 426 36.52 21.50 -9.41
CA SER A 426 36.57 20.48 -10.46
C SER A 426 35.61 19.36 -10.11
N VAL A 427 34.65 19.08 -10.99
CA VAL A 427 33.61 18.07 -10.80
C VAL A 427 33.74 16.93 -11.80
N ALA A 428 33.27 15.74 -11.43
CA ALA A 428 33.38 14.54 -12.25
C ALA A 428 32.50 14.59 -13.51
N ALA A 429 31.39 15.34 -13.45
CA ALA A 429 30.48 15.57 -14.56
C ALA A 429 29.94 17.00 -14.50
N THR A 430 30.09 17.74 -15.60
CA THR A 430 29.46 19.05 -15.82
C THR A 430 28.24 18.97 -16.73
N ALA A 431 27.82 17.75 -17.08
CA ALA A 431 26.59 17.53 -17.83
C ALA A 431 25.42 18.16 -17.07
N ASN A 432 24.66 19.03 -17.75
CA ASN A 432 23.53 19.78 -17.18
C ASN A 432 23.90 20.84 -16.12
N VAL A 433 25.13 21.36 -16.12
CA VAL A 433 25.54 22.54 -15.33
C VAL A 433 25.69 23.75 -16.24
N HIS A 434 24.98 24.83 -15.95
CA HIS A 434 24.94 26.04 -16.77
C HIS A 434 25.31 27.29 -15.96
N PRO A 435 25.88 28.34 -16.61
CA PRO A 435 26.00 29.65 -15.99
C PRO A 435 24.64 30.15 -15.46
N GLY A 436 24.62 30.57 -14.20
CA GLY A 436 23.41 30.99 -13.50
C GLY A 436 22.78 29.93 -12.59
N ASP A 437 23.16 28.66 -12.74
CA ASP A 437 22.73 27.62 -11.81
C ASP A 437 23.34 27.84 -10.42
N GLU A 438 22.66 27.37 -9.38
CA GLU A 438 23.27 27.21 -8.06
C GLU A 438 23.91 25.83 -7.98
N ILE A 439 25.14 25.75 -7.45
CA ILE A 439 25.76 24.49 -7.02
C ILE A 439 25.97 24.50 -5.51
N THR A 440 25.83 23.33 -4.89
CA THR A 440 26.01 23.10 -3.46
C THR A 440 27.10 22.06 -3.26
N VAL A 441 28.24 22.47 -2.68
CA VAL A 441 29.39 21.60 -2.39
C VAL A 441 29.29 21.04 -0.97
N ASP A 442 29.73 19.80 -0.78
CA ASP A 442 29.34 18.96 0.37
C ASP A 442 27.82 18.86 0.46
N ALA A 443 27.18 18.76 -0.71
CA ALA A 443 25.83 18.23 -0.74
C ALA A 443 25.86 16.82 -0.11
N PRO A 444 24.73 16.36 0.40
CA PRO A 444 24.70 15.03 1.00
C PRO A 444 24.83 13.97 -0.09
N ALA A 445 25.36 12.80 0.25
CA ALA A 445 25.87 11.85 -0.75
C ALA A 445 24.81 11.31 -1.72
N ASN A 446 23.59 11.24 -1.25
CA ASN A 446 22.40 10.80 -1.99
C ASN A 446 21.47 11.99 -2.36
N GLY A 447 21.91 13.25 -2.19
CA GLY A 447 21.14 14.47 -2.49
C GLY A 447 20.36 15.06 -1.31
N TYR A 448 20.57 14.56 -0.10
CA TYR A 448 19.68 14.80 1.02
C TYR A 448 20.37 14.59 2.40
N GLY A 449 20.23 15.49 3.40
CA GLY A 449 20.87 15.33 4.74
C GLY A 449 21.95 16.32 5.19
N PRO A 450 22.62 16.11 6.36
CA PRO A 450 23.58 17.05 6.91
C PRO A 450 24.97 16.87 6.30
N GLY A 451 25.18 17.48 5.14
CA GLY A 451 26.50 18.03 4.84
C GLY A 451 26.76 19.28 5.69
N ALA A 452 27.86 19.96 5.43
CA ALA A 452 27.99 21.36 5.87
C ALA A 452 27.71 22.32 4.69
N PRO A 453 26.74 22.05 3.82
CA PRO A 453 26.70 22.51 2.42
C PRO A 453 27.03 24.00 2.26
N GLU A 454 27.76 24.31 1.20
CA GLU A 454 27.96 25.69 0.80
C GLU A 454 27.56 25.93 -0.66
N THR A 455 26.62 26.85 -0.86
CA THR A 455 26.02 27.15 -2.17
C THR A 455 26.67 28.34 -2.88
N ARG A 456 26.85 28.21 -4.19
CA ARG A 456 27.46 29.19 -5.09
C ARG A 456 26.70 29.29 -6.40
N VAL A 457 26.80 30.43 -7.07
CA VAL A 457 26.25 30.60 -8.42
C VAL A 457 27.35 30.31 -9.42
N VAL A 458 27.04 29.49 -10.42
CA VAL A 458 27.93 29.16 -11.52
C VAL A 458 28.07 30.37 -12.43
N THR A 459 29.29 30.84 -12.67
CA THR A 459 29.55 31.95 -13.60
C THR A 459 30.04 31.47 -14.96
N ALA A 460 30.72 30.31 -14.99
CA ALA A 460 31.20 29.67 -16.21
C ALA A 460 31.46 28.19 -15.95
N VAL A 461 31.38 27.38 -17.00
CA VAL A 461 31.71 25.95 -16.99
C VAL A 461 32.71 25.71 -18.11
N ASP A 462 33.84 25.10 -17.82
CA ASP A 462 34.83 24.74 -18.84
C ASP A 462 34.61 23.30 -19.36
N PRO A 463 35.11 22.96 -20.57
CA PRO A 463 35.03 21.61 -21.12
C PRO A 463 35.86 20.56 -20.37
N GLN A 464 36.76 20.97 -19.47
CA GLN A 464 37.65 20.10 -18.69
C GLN A 464 37.07 19.71 -17.32
N GLY A 465 35.84 20.15 -17.01
CA GLY A 465 35.14 19.79 -15.76
C GLY A 465 35.27 20.82 -14.64
N THR A 466 35.79 22.02 -14.90
CA THR A 466 35.88 23.10 -13.92
C THR A 466 34.66 23.99 -13.95
N VAL A 467 34.09 24.25 -12.77
CA VAL A 467 32.95 25.15 -12.57
C VAL A 467 33.43 26.40 -11.82
N ALA A 468 33.30 27.57 -12.44
CA ALA A 468 33.66 28.85 -11.85
C ALA A 468 32.50 29.40 -11.00
N LEU A 469 32.86 30.05 -9.88
CA LEU A 469 31.93 30.46 -8.82
C LEU A 469 31.89 31.98 -8.68
N ASP A 470 30.70 32.51 -8.42
CA ASP A 470 30.46 33.94 -8.18
C ASP A 470 31.32 34.52 -7.04
N ARG A 471 31.56 33.71 -6.00
CA ARG A 471 32.32 34.09 -4.81
C ARG A 471 33.14 32.91 -4.26
N PRO A 472 34.26 33.17 -3.55
CA PRO A 472 35.16 32.11 -3.08
C PRO A 472 34.51 31.21 -2.03
N LEU A 473 34.85 29.92 -1.97
CA LEU A 473 34.44 28.98 -0.92
C LEU A 473 34.98 29.41 0.45
N ARG A 474 34.20 29.21 1.52
CA ARG A 474 34.55 29.62 2.89
C ARG A 474 35.42 28.60 3.62
N ARG A 475 35.41 27.35 3.20
CA ARG A 475 36.20 26.26 3.79
C ARG A 475 36.79 25.33 2.74
N ALA A 476 37.63 24.40 3.20
CA ALA A 476 38.14 23.32 2.37
C ALA A 476 37.13 22.18 2.26
N HIS A 477 37.19 21.45 1.14
CA HIS A 477 36.30 20.36 0.77
C HIS A 477 37.13 19.17 0.26
N ALA A 478 36.76 17.96 0.64
CA ALA A 478 37.50 16.75 0.28
C ALA A 478 37.24 16.33 -1.17
N ALA A 479 38.21 15.65 -1.79
CA ALA A 479 37.96 14.92 -3.02
C ALA A 479 36.85 13.88 -2.81
N GLY A 480 35.99 13.69 -3.81
CA GLY A 480 34.82 12.81 -3.73
C GLY A 480 33.63 13.39 -2.97
N ALA A 481 33.73 14.62 -2.44
CA ALA A 481 32.57 15.31 -1.88
C ALA A 481 31.51 15.56 -2.95
N TRP A 482 30.24 15.46 -2.57
CA TRP A 482 29.15 15.61 -3.52
C TRP A 482 28.88 17.08 -3.84
N VAL A 483 28.51 17.29 -5.09
CA VAL A 483 28.13 18.59 -5.64
C VAL A 483 26.76 18.42 -6.30
N GLU A 484 25.76 19.12 -5.79
CA GLU A 484 24.40 19.12 -6.35
C GLU A 484 24.10 20.48 -6.99
N ASN A 485 23.36 20.52 -8.10
CA ASN A 485 22.94 21.78 -8.74
C ASN A 485 21.43 22.08 -8.58
N SER A 486 20.97 23.18 -9.17
CA SER A 486 19.56 23.62 -9.13
C SER A 486 18.66 23.07 -10.26
N ARG A 487 18.95 21.90 -10.82
CA ARG A 487 18.22 21.26 -11.93
C ARG A 487 17.79 19.84 -11.61
N ALA A 488 16.81 19.31 -12.34
CA ALA A 488 16.40 17.90 -12.17
C ALA A 488 17.54 16.96 -12.56
N GLY A 489 17.76 15.90 -11.78
CA GLY A 489 18.79 14.90 -12.05
C GLY A 489 18.41 13.96 -13.20
N THR A 490 19.38 13.63 -14.03
CA THR A 490 19.19 12.78 -15.22
C THR A 490 20.17 11.62 -15.28
N SER A 491 20.95 11.37 -14.22
CA SER A 491 21.79 10.17 -14.15
C SER A 491 20.91 8.92 -14.03
N GLY A 492 21.49 7.75 -14.29
CA GLY A 492 20.78 6.48 -14.09
C GLY A 492 20.24 6.36 -12.67
N LEU A 493 20.99 6.78 -11.65
CA LEU A 493 20.54 6.73 -10.26
C LEU A 493 19.43 7.75 -9.96
N ASP A 494 19.51 8.96 -10.53
CA ASP A 494 18.51 10.01 -10.30
C ASP A 494 17.14 9.66 -10.90
N THR A 495 17.15 8.91 -12.01
CA THR A 495 15.94 8.51 -12.74
C THR A 495 15.64 7.01 -12.64
N GLN A 496 16.42 6.27 -11.85
CA GLN A 496 16.34 4.82 -11.69
C GLN A 496 16.33 4.07 -13.03
N GLY A 497 17.29 4.42 -13.90
CA GLY A 497 17.46 3.85 -15.23
C GLY A 497 16.32 4.18 -16.21
N SER A 498 15.45 5.14 -15.88
CA SER A 498 14.23 5.43 -16.64
C SER A 498 14.26 6.79 -17.33
N ASP A 499 13.52 6.91 -18.43
CA ASP A 499 13.17 8.17 -19.06
C ASP A 499 11.94 8.78 -18.34
N MET A 500 12.19 9.74 -17.47
CA MET A 500 11.18 10.42 -16.65
C MET A 500 10.68 11.73 -17.28
N ARG A 501 10.83 11.88 -18.61
CA ARG A 501 10.34 13.06 -19.34
C ARG A 501 8.90 12.89 -19.80
N PHE A 502 8.20 14.01 -19.90
CA PHE A 502 6.89 14.14 -20.53
C PHE A 502 6.96 15.28 -21.55
N HIS A 503 6.50 15.04 -22.76
CA HIS A 503 6.56 16.02 -23.84
C HIS A 503 5.17 16.58 -24.13
N TYR A 504 5.09 17.90 -24.22
CA TYR A 504 3.84 18.62 -24.44
C TYR A 504 4.03 19.73 -25.47
N THR A 505 3.26 19.70 -26.56
CA THR A 505 3.15 20.82 -27.51
C THR A 505 1.91 21.63 -27.18
N GLN A 506 2.11 22.91 -26.88
CA GLN A 506 1.07 23.85 -26.51
C GLN A 506 0.11 24.15 -27.68
N LYS A 507 -1.18 24.38 -27.38
CA LYS A 507 -2.11 25.14 -28.24
C LYS A 507 -2.16 26.62 -27.81
N ALA A 508 -2.82 27.44 -28.61
CA ALA A 508 -3.01 28.86 -28.33
C ALA A 508 -4.00 29.07 -27.17
N GLY A 509 -3.66 29.96 -26.22
CA GLY A 509 -4.54 30.38 -25.13
C GLY A 509 -4.48 29.49 -23.88
N GLU A 510 -5.52 29.55 -23.04
CA GLU A 510 -5.57 28.84 -21.77
C GLU A 510 -5.68 27.31 -21.97
N GLN A 511 -4.86 26.56 -21.23
CA GLN A 511 -4.80 25.09 -21.33
C GLN A 511 -4.17 24.47 -20.08
N VAL A 512 -4.33 23.15 -19.95
CA VAL A 512 -3.67 22.36 -18.91
C VAL A 512 -2.91 21.23 -19.59
N ALA A 513 -1.61 21.18 -19.34
CA ALA A 513 -0.76 20.03 -19.65
C ALA A 513 -0.82 19.05 -18.49
N GLN A 514 -1.44 17.89 -18.70
CA GLN A 514 -1.47 16.79 -17.74
C GLN A 514 -1.37 15.46 -18.50
N PRO A 515 -0.20 14.80 -18.47
CA PRO A 515 -0.05 13.43 -18.97
C PRO A 515 -0.95 12.45 -18.21
N PHE A 516 -1.08 11.24 -18.73
CA PHE A 516 -1.91 10.22 -18.14
C PHE A 516 -1.11 9.37 -17.13
N THR A 517 0.05 8.83 -17.49
CA THR A 517 0.73 7.79 -16.71
C THR A 517 1.56 8.39 -15.57
N TYR A 518 1.18 8.07 -14.33
CA TYR A 518 1.89 8.50 -13.12
C TYR A 518 3.23 7.78 -12.94
N TRP A 519 4.16 8.46 -12.28
CA TRP A 519 5.50 7.98 -11.91
C TRP A 519 5.85 8.46 -10.49
N GLY A 520 6.78 7.79 -9.82
CA GLY A 520 7.35 8.28 -8.55
C GLY A 520 8.38 9.38 -8.80
N TRP A 521 8.25 10.54 -8.18
CA TRP A 521 9.22 11.65 -8.30
C TRP A 521 9.01 12.73 -7.23
N ARG A 522 10.00 13.61 -7.06
CA ARG A 522 9.93 14.78 -6.16
C ARG A 522 10.15 16.11 -6.89
N TYR A 523 11.06 16.13 -7.84
CA TYR A 523 11.45 17.34 -8.56
C TYR A 523 10.81 17.38 -9.94
N LEU A 524 10.41 18.56 -10.37
CA LEU A 524 9.91 18.82 -11.72
C LEU A 524 10.68 19.99 -12.33
N GLU A 525 11.26 19.77 -13.49
CA GLU A 525 11.85 20.79 -14.33
C GLU A 525 11.00 20.99 -15.59
N ILE A 526 10.69 22.24 -15.93
CA ILE A 526 9.91 22.63 -17.11
C ILE A 526 10.83 23.48 -17.99
N SER A 527 11.29 22.91 -19.11
CA SER A 527 12.21 23.58 -20.03
C SER A 527 11.48 24.68 -20.81
N ASP A 528 11.94 25.93 -20.66
CA ASP A 528 11.41 27.15 -21.29
C ASP A 528 9.89 27.13 -21.53
N PRO A 529 9.06 27.35 -20.49
CA PRO A 529 7.60 27.28 -20.61
C PRO A 529 6.98 28.33 -21.55
N GLY A 530 7.75 29.30 -22.06
CA GLY A 530 7.27 30.39 -22.93
C GLY A 530 6.52 31.50 -22.19
N GLU A 531 6.15 31.28 -20.92
CA GLU A 531 5.52 32.28 -20.05
C GLU A 531 5.99 32.13 -18.59
N HIS A 532 5.55 33.05 -17.72
CA HIS A 532 5.88 32.99 -16.31
C HIS A 532 4.95 32.02 -15.57
N LEU A 533 5.50 30.96 -14.98
CA LEU A 533 4.77 30.03 -14.13
C LEU A 533 5.01 30.32 -12.65
N SER A 534 3.95 30.32 -11.85
CA SER A 534 4.02 30.38 -10.39
C SER A 534 3.64 29.03 -9.75
N ALA A 535 3.80 28.90 -8.43
CA ALA A 535 3.45 27.67 -7.71
C ALA A 535 1.98 27.25 -7.84
N ARG A 536 1.06 28.19 -8.13
CA ARG A 536 -0.36 27.88 -8.35
C ARG A 536 -0.63 27.20 -9.71
N ASP A 537 0.28 27.43 -10.66
CA ASP A 537 0.17 26.97 -12.04
C ASP A 537 0.79 25.58 -12.21
N ILE A 538 1.58 25.13 -11.22
CA ILE A 538 2.30 23.87 -11.19
C ILE A 538 1.71 22.99 -10.09
N ALA A 539 1.43 21.73 -10.41
CA ALA A 539 0.98 20.75 -9.45
C ALA A 539 1.48 19.34 -9.79
N ALA A 540 1.43 18.45 -8.81
CA ALA A 540 1.48 17.02 -8.95
C ALA A 540 0.08 16.49 -8.68
N VAL A 541 -0.48 15.69 -9.60
CA VAL A 541 -1.71 14.95 -9.34
C VAL A 541 -1.32 13.56 -8.87
N THR A 542 -1.38 13.37 -7.55
CA THR A 542 -1.00 12.12 -6.89
C THR A 542 -2.01 11.03 -7.20
N GLN A 543 -1.55 9.78 -7.11
CA GLN A 543 -2.37 8.58 -7.23
C GLN A 543 -1.93 7.55 -6.19
N ALA A 544 -2.88 7.02 -5.44
CA ALA A 544 -2.69 5.91 -4.50
C ALA A 544 -4.01 5.20 -4.24
N THR A 545 -3.97 4.05 -3.56
CA THR A 545 -5.17 3.35 -3.08
C THR A 545 -5.98 4.24 -2.13
N ASP A 546 -7.30 4.20 -2.22
CA ASP A 546 -8.19 5.05 -1.43
C ASP A 546 -8.26 4.55 0.03
N VAL A 547 -7.53 5.25 0.90
CA VAL A 547 -7.56 5.06 2.35
C VAL A 547 -8.19 6.28 3.02
N ALA A 548 -8.91 6.03 4.11
CA ALA A 548 -9.52 7.10 4.90
C ALA A 548 -8.48 7.70 5.86
N PRO A 549 -8.06 8.98 5.71
CA PRO A 549 -7.01 9.55 6.56
C PRO A 549 -7.35 9.59 8.05
N ALA A 550 -8.63 9.63 8.40
CA ALA A 550 -9.11 9.58 9.77
C ALA A 550 -9.02 8.18 10.42
N GLU A 551 -8.76 7.14 9.60
CA GLU A 551 -8.59 5.75 9.99
C GLU A 551 -7.11 5.34 9.99
N ALA A 552 -6.19 6.27 9.68
CA ALA A 552 -4.76 6.03 9.78
C ALA A 552 -4.30 5.91 11.25
N ALA A 553 -3.32 5.03 11.48
CA ALA A 553 -2.68 4.89 12.77
C ALA A 553 -1.83 6.13 13.10
N THR A 554 -1.67 6.40 14.39
CA THR A 554 -0.80 7.47 14.88
C THR A 554 0.21 6.90 15.85
N PHE A 555 1.40 7.49 15.86
CA PHE A 555 2.45 7.18 16.81
C PHE A 555 3.21 8.48 17.15
N SER A 556 3.55 8.65 18.42
CA SER A 556 4.47 9.70 18.87
C SER A 556 5.17 9.29 20.16
N SER A 557 6.44 9.64 20.30
CA SER A 557 7.32 9.23 21.39
C SER A 557 8.19 10.37 21.91
N ASP A 558 9.10 10.08 22.84
CA ASP A 558 10.16 11.00 23.25
C ASP A 558 11.36 11.01 22.28
N ASN A 559 11.32 10.24 21.20
CA ASN A 559 12.34 10.20 20.16
C ASN A 559 11.77 10.72 18.81
N PRO A 560 12.03 11.98 18.42
CA PRO A 560 11.47 12.56 17.21
C PRO A 560 11.94 11.89 15.91
N THR A 561 13.12 11.25 15.90
CA THR A 561 13.58 10.47 14.74
C THR A 561 12.71 9.25 14.54
N LEU A 562 12.30 8.57 15.62
CA LEU A 562 11.42 7.41 15.53
C LEU A 562 10.03 7.81 15.01
N ASP A 563 9.50 8.94 15.46
CA ASP A 563 8.22 9.49 14.98
C ASP A 563 8.31 9.76 13.46
N ALA A 564 9.39 10.38 12.99
CA ALA A 564 9.62 10.60 11.56
C ALA A 564 9.82 9.29 10.77
N VAL A 565 10.42 8.25 11.37
CA VAL A 565 10.54 6.92 10.74
C VAL A 565 9.18 6.25 10.56
N PHE A 566 8.29 6.39 11.55
CA PHE A 566 6.92 5.91 11.43
C PHE A 566 6.20 6.59 10.25
N ASP A 567 6.31 7.92 10.14
CA ASP A 567 5.73 8.68 9.04
C ASP A 567 6.33 8.29 7.67
N LEU A 568 7.65 8.10 7.59
CA LEU A 568 8.35 7.64 6.39
C LEU A 568 7.81 6.28 5.92
N MET A 569 7.67 5.33 6.84
CA MET A 569 7.15 3.99 6.53
C MET A 569 5.70 4.06 6.04
N ALA A 570 4.85 4.87 6.69
CA ALA A 570 3.43 4.99 6.32
C ALA A 570 3.26 5.64 4.94
N HIS A 571 4.04 6.70 4.66
CA HIS A 571 4.09 7.36 3.36
C HIS A 571 4.53 6.39 2.25
N SER A 572 5.58 5.62 2.52
CA SER A 572 6.12 4.64 1.58
C SER A 572 5.11 3.54 1.26
N ALA A 573 4.40 3.04 2.28
CA ALA A 573 3.35 2.04 2.10
C ALA A 573 2.20 2.58 1.24
N LEU A 574 1.75 3.81 1.47
CA LEU A 574 0.65 4.42 0.72
C LEU A 574 0.98 4.55 -0.77
N TYR A 575 2.13 5.13 -1.11
CA TYR A 575 2.46 5.42 -2.51
C TYR A 575 2.96 4.22 -3.31
N SER A 576 3.35 3.13 -2.64
CA SER A 576 3.54 1.83 -3.28
C SER A 576 2.23 1.06 -3.49
N ALA A 577 1.11 1.49 -2.89
CA ALA A 577 -0.21 0.89 -3.06
C ALA A 577 -1.07 1.67 -4.06
N GLN A 578 -1.48 1.01 -5.15
CA GLN A 578 -2.33 1.57 -6.20
C GLN A 578 -3.63 0.76 -6.28
N ASN A 579 -4.04 0.32 -7.47
CA ASN A 579 -5.04 -0.72 -7.66
C ASN A 579 -4.45 -2.14 -7.55
N VAL A 580 -3.11 -2.22 -7.45
CA VAL A 580 -2.25 -3.36 -7.09
C VAL A 580 -1.14 -2.84 -6.17
N PHE A 581 -0.48 -3.68 -5.39
CA PHE A 581 0.77 -3.30 -4.73
C PHE A 581 1.90 -3.25 -5.75
N LEU A 582 2.81 -2.29 -5.64
CA LEU A 582 3.94 -2.11 -6.55
C LEU A 582 5.23 -2.18 -5.76
N ASP A 583 6.23 -2.88 -6.29
CA ASP A 583 7.61 -2.81 -5.80
C ASP A 583 8.08 -1.35 -5.74
N THR A 584 7.93 -0.62 -6.86
CA THR A 584 8.15 0.83 -6.97
C THR A 584 7.16 1.48 -7.93
N PRO A 585 6.70 2.72 -7.70
CA PRO A 585 5.82 3.46 -8.61
C PRO A 585 6.52 3.99 -9.89
N THR A 586 7.78 3.60 -10.14
CA THR A 586 8.63 4.14 -11.22
C THR A 586 9.04 3.08 -12.24
N ARG A 587 10.12 2.32 -12.01
CA ARG A 587 10.77 1.59 -13.10
C ARG A 587 10.14 0.24 -13.46
N GLU A 588 9.77 -0.59 -12.47
CA GLU A 588 9.24 -1.96 -12.69
C GLU A 588 7.73 -1.99 -12.57
N LYS A 589 7.18 -1.36 -11.52
CA LYS A 589 5.73 -1.29 -11.27
C LYS A 589 5.10 -2.69 -11.30
N GLY A 590 5.85 -3.67 -10.77
CA GLY A 590 5.43 -5.05 -10.65
C GLY A 590 4.84 -5.31 -9.27
N GLN A 591 3.74 -6.06 -9.23
CA GLN A 591 3.22 -6.59 -7.97
C GLN A 591 4.02 -7.85 -7.60
N PHE A 592 5.16 -7.64 -6.96
CA PHE A 592 6.01 -8.73 -6.48
C PHE A 592 5.43 -9.34 -5.20
N LEU A 593 5.39 -10.66 -5.08
CA LEU A 593 4.70 -11.35 -3.98
C LEU A 593 5.25 -10.97 -2.60
N GLY A 594 6.57 -11.01 -2.40
CA GLY A 594 7.20 -10.62 -1.12
C GLY A 594 6.92 -9.16 -0.76
N ASP A 595 7.14 -8.26 -1.71
CA ASP A 595 6.83 -6.82 -1.59
C ASP A 595 5.37 -6.57 -1.22
N THR A 596 4.45 -7.25 -1.90
CA THR A 596 3.00 -7.18 -1.68
C THR A 596 2.66 -7.58 -0.24
N ILE A 597 3.28 -8.64 0.28
CA ILE A 597 3.03 -9.12 1.64
C ILE A 597 3.49 -8.09 2.68
N ASP A 598 4.71 -7.58 2.54
CA ASP A 598 5.27 -6.60 3.49
C ASP A 598 4.52 -5.26 3.42
N GLN A 599 4.19 -4.78 2.22
CA GLN A 599 3.38 -3.59 2.04
C GLN A 599 1.97 -3.79 2.60
N SER A 600 1.34 -4.94 2.35
CA SER A 600 0.03 -5.28 2.90
C SER A 600 0.02 -5.26 4.44
N PHE A 601 1.08 -5.78 5.08
CA PHE A 601 1.21 -5.70 6.54
C PHE A 601 1.28 -4.25 7.01
N ALA A 602 2.08 -3.42 6.34
CA ALA A 602 2.19 -2.00 6.65
C ALA A 602 0.87 -1.25 6.43
N THR A 603 0.21 -1.42 5.29
CA THR A 603 -1.02 -0.68 4.95
C THR A 603 -2.21 -1.11 5.81
N MET A 604 -2.35 -2.40 6.14
CA MET A 604 -3.41 -2.88 7.05
C MET A 604 -3.30 -2.26 8.45
N GLU A 605 -2.08 -2.13 8.97
CA GLU A 605 -1.84 -1.62 10.33
C GLU A 605 -1.74 -0.09 10.40
N ALA A 606 -1.14 0.54 9.40
CA ALA A 606 -0.88 1.98 9.38
C ALA A 606 -2.03 2.79 8.76
N LEU A 607 -2.74 2.23 7.78
CA LEU A 607 -3.69 2.98 6.94
C LEU A 607 -5.11 2.39 6.95
N HIS A 608 -5.32 1.28 7.65
CA HIS A 608 -6.57 0.51 7.64
C HIS A 608 -6.98 0.04 6.24
N GLU A 609 -6.02 -0.13 5.33
CA GLU A 609 -6.23 -0.68 3.99
C GLU A 609 -6.43 -2.19 4.07
N ARG A 610 -7.55 -2.73 3.58
CA ARG A 610 -7.81 -4.18 3.53
C ARG A 610 -8.41 -4.68 2.22
N ALA A 611 -8.98 -3.79 1.41
CA ALA A 611 -9.64 -4.15 0.16
C ALA A 611 -8.62 -4.57 -0.91
N LEU A 612 -7.54 -3.81 -1.07
CA LEU A 612 -6.42 -4.13 -1.95
C LEU A 612 -5.69 -5.38 -1.46
N THR A 613 -5.43 -5.50 -0.16
CA THR A 613 -4.88 -6.73 0.43
C THR A 613 -5.70 -7.97 0.05
N ARG A 614 -7.02 -7.91 0.26
CA ARG A 614 -7.92 -9.03 -0.09
C ARG A 614 -7.88 -9.35 -1.59
N GLN A 615 -7.88 -8.31 -2.44
CA GLN A 615 -7.80 -8.46 -3.89
C GLN A 615 -6.48 -9.13 -4.31
N ALA A 616 -5.35 -8.68 -3.79
CA ALA A 616 -4.02 -9.21 -4.10
C ALA A 616 -3.89 -10.69 -3.69
N ILE A 617 -4.44 -11.09 -2.53
CA ILE A 617 -4.48 -12.52 -2.13
C ILE A 617 -5.20 -13.36 -3.20
N VAL A 618 -6.35 -12.89 -3.69
CA VAL A 618 -7.12 -13.59 -4.74
C VAL A 618 -6.35 -13.64 -6.05
N GLU A 619 -5.65 -12.57 -6.42
CA GLU A 619 -4.82 -12.51 -7.63
C GLU A 619 -3.67 -13.53 -7.56
N PHE A 620 -2.96 -13.63 -6.44
CA PHE A 620 -1.88 -14.62 -6.28
C PHE A 620 -2.36 -16.06 -6.21
N MET A 621 -3.57 -16.31 -5.67
CA MET A 621 -4.23 -17.61 -5.81
C MET A 621 -4.46 -17.96 -7.30
N GLY A 622 -4.95 -16.99 -8.09
CA GLY A 622 -5.10 -17.12 -9.54
C GLY A 622 -3.77 -17.41 -10.23
N SER A 623 -2.69 -16.79 -9.78
CA SER A 623 -1.34 -17.01 -10.30
C SER A 623 -0.85 -18.46 -10.12
N GLN A 624 -1.14 -19.05 -8.95
CA GLN A 624 -0.78 -20.43 -8.64
C GLN A 624 -1.58 -21.39 -9.53
N ASP A 625 -2.91 -21.21 -9.60
CA ASP A 625 -3.78 -22.03 -10.44
C ASP A 625 -3.37 -21.95 -11.93
N ARG A 626 -2.89 -20.79 -12.37
CA ARG A 626 -2.49 -20.51 -13.74
C ARG A 626 -1.18 -21.15 -14.17
N PHE A 627 -0.18 -21.21 -13.30
CA PHE A 627 1.20 -21.52 -13.69
C PHE A 627 1.88 -22.63 -12.89
N TRP A 628 1.38 -22.96 -11.69
CA TRP A 628 2.15 -23.69 -10.67
C TRP A 628 1.39 -24.89 -10.11
N PRO A 629 1.23 -25.97 -10.90
CA PRO A 629 0.61 -27.21 -10.43
C PRO A 629 1.41 -27.90 -9.30
N ASN A 630 2.69 -27.55 -9.14
CA ASN A 630 3.55 -28.04 -8.05
C ASN A 630 3.34 -27.30 -6.72
N GLY A 631 2.51 -26.26 -6.68
CA GLY A 631 2.20 -25.49 -5.47
C GLY A 631 3.02 -24.22 -5.25
N ALA A 632 3.96 -23.89 -6.14
CA ALA A 632 4.64 -22.59 -6.14
C ALA A 632 3.67 -21.43 -6.46
N MET A 633 4.14 -20.19 -6.36
CA MET A 633 3.41 -19.00 -6.78
C MET A 633 4.24 -18.16 -7.75
N ASN A 634 3.58 -17.29 -8.51
CA ASN A 634 4.33 -16.33 -9.33
C ASN A 634 4.98 -15.29 -8.41
N ALA A 635 6.25 -14.99 -8.64
CA ALA A 635 6.97 -13.93 -7.94
C ALA A 635 6.44 -12.54 -8.29
N VAL A 636 5.86 -12.36 -9.48
CA VAL A 636 5.19 -11.13 -9.95
C VAL A 636 3.87 -11.51 -10.60
N TYR A 637 2.77 -10.84 -10.26
CA TYR A 637 1.48 -11.12 -10.87
C TYR A 637 0.54 -9.90 -10.95
N PRO A 638 -0.08 -9.60 -12.11
CA PRO A 638 0.09 -10.26 -13.42
C PRO A 638 1.48 -10.01 -14.01
N ASN A 639 1.91 -10.83 -14.98
CA ASN A 639 3.27 -10.71 -15.50
C ASN A 639 3.43 -11.15 -16.99
N GLY A 640 3.98 -10.24 -17.79
CA GLY A 640 4.03 -10.36 -19.24
C GLY A 640 5.24 -11.16 -19.73
N ASP A 641 6.17 -11.53 -18.86
CA ASP A 641 7.24 -12.47 -19.23
C ASP A 641 6.91 -13.93 -18.90
N GLY A 642 5.71 -14.20 -18.35
CA GLY A 642 5.19 -15.54 -18.09
C GLY A 642 5.26 -15.92 -16.61
N LYS A 643 5.93 -17.03 -16.31
CA LYS A 643 6.06 -17.54 -14.94
C LYS A 643 7.47 -17.31 -14.41
N ARG A 644 7.54 -16.72 -13.23
CA ARG A 644 8.75 -16.47 -12.45
C ARG A 644 8.42 -16.83 -11.01
N ASP A 645 9.34 -17.40 -10.27
CA ASP A 645 9.14 -17.76 -8.87
C ASP A 645 10.39 -17.34 -8.07
N ILE A 646 10.15 -17.06 -6.79
CA ILE A 646 11.13 -16.78 -5.74
C ILE A 646 10.63 -17.63 -4.57
N PRO A 647 11.29 -18.76 -4.23
CA PRO A 647 10.75 -19.73 -3.29
C PRO A 647 10.38 -19.14 -1.92
N ASP A 648 11.20 -18.22 -1.38
CA ASP A 648 10.94 -17.57 -0.09
C ASP A 648 9.58 -16.83 -0.13
N TYR A 649 9.25 -16.18 -1.25
CA TYR A 649 7.99 -15.45 -1.42
C TYR A 649 6.80 -16.40 -1.46
N THR A 650 6.95 -17.55 -2.12
CA THR A 650 5.94 -18.62 -2.10
C THR A 650 5.66 -19.09 -0.67
N GLU A 651 6.69 -19.27 0.16
CA GLU A 651 6.55 -19.72 1.56
C GLU A 651 5.83 -18.69 2.45
N MET A 652 5.91 -17.40 2.12
CA MET A 652 5.27 -16.31 2.89
C MET A 652 3.74 -16.24 2.69
N PHE A 653 3.20 -16.79 1.60
CA PHE A 653 1.78 -16.64 1.26
C PHE A 653 0.80 -17.13 2.35
N PRO A 654 0.99 -18.32 2.97
CA PRO A 654 0.09 -18.77 4.03
C PRO A 654 0.06 -17.83 5.25
N GLU A 655 1.21 -17.28 5.69
CA GLU A 655 1.27 -16.31 6.79
C GLU A 655 0.47 -15.04 6.44
N TRP A 656 0.57 -14.58 5.20
CA TRP A 656 -0.15 -13.41 4.73
C TRP A 656 -1.67 -13.56 4.86
N VAL A 657 -2.22 -14.69 4.42
CA VAL A 657 -3.65 -15.01 4.56
C VAL A 657 -4.09 -15.00 6.02
N MET A 658 -3.31 -15.64 6.90
CA MET A 658 -3.66 -15.71 8.32
C MET A 658 -3.48 -14.36 9.04
N ARG A 659 -2.55 -13.52 8.60
CA ARG A 659 -2.42 -12.15 9.10
C ARG A 659 -3.63 -11.30 8.72
N TYR A 660 -4.09 -11.40 7.47
CA TYR A 660 -5.33 -10.75 7.04
C TYR A 660 -6.52 -11.22 7.88
N HIS A 661 -6.66 -12.52 8.13
CA HIS A 661 -7.70 -13.08 9.00
C HIS A 661 -7.62 -12.53 10.43
N LEU A 662 -6.44 -12.50 11.03
CA LEU A 662 -6.25 -11.97 12.38
C LEU A 662 -6.73 -10.52 12.49
N LEU A 663 -6.47 -9.69 11.48
CA LEU A 663 -6.84 -8.27 11.49
C LEU A 663 -8.30 -8.01 11.09
N THR A 664 -8.95 -8.89 10.34
CA THR A 664 -10.30 -8.66 9.77
C THR A 664 -11.40 -9.58 10.32
N GLY A 665 -11.06 -10.84 10.63
CA GLY A 665 -12.01 -11.90 10.95
C GLY A 665 -12.76 -12.46 9.72
N ASP A 666 -12.22 -12.29 8.51
CA ASP A 666 -12.79 -12.81 7.26
C ASP A 666 -12.54 -14.32 7.12
N ASP A 667 -13.40 -15.13 7.77
CA ASP A 667 -13.37 -16.60 7.68
C ASP A 667 -13.59 -17.10 6.23
N ASP A 668 -14.25 -16.31 5.38
CA ASP A 668 -14.58 -16.70 4.01
C ASP A 668 -13.37 -16.66 3.09
N LEU A 669 -12.49 -15.66 3.25
CA LEU A 669 -11.23 -15.64 2.51
C LEU A 669 -10.33 -16.81 2.92
N VAL A 670 -10.24 -17.12 4.21
CA VAL A 670 -9.47 -18.29 4.68
C VAL A 670 -9.99 -19.57 4.04
N ARG A 671 -11.31 -19.77 4.01
CA ARG A 671 -11.91 -20.95 3.36
C ARG A 671 -11.60 -21.03 1.87
N GLN A 672 -11.57 -19.89 1.17
CA GLN A 672 -11.21 -19.82 -0.25
C GLN A 672 -9.72 -20.09 -0.49
N ALA A 673 -8.85 -19.59 0.39
CA ALA A 673 -7.40 -19.65 0.23
C ALA A 673 -6.78 -20.96 0.74
N LEU A 674 -7.44 -21.68 1.67
CA LEU A 674 -6.89 -22.89 2.29
C LEU A 674 -6.41 -23.96 1.28
N PRO A 675 -7.11 -24.24 0.16
CA PRO A 675 -6.58 -25.13 -0.87
C PRO A 675 -5.24 -24.67 -1.46
N ALA A 676 -5.08 -23.36 -1.72
CA ALA A 676 -3.83 -22.80 -2.22
C ALA A 676 -2.70 -22.87 -1.17
N MET A 677 -3.02 -22.58 0.09
CA MET A 677 -2.08 -22.72 1.21
C MET A 677 -1.60 -24.17 1.37
N ARG A 678 -2.49 -25.16 1.24
CA ARG A 678 -2.13 -26.59 1.28
C ARG A 678 -1.19 -26.96 0.14
N ARG A 679 -1.40 -26.44 -1.07
CA ARG A 679 -0.48 -26.68 -2.20
C ARG A 679 0.90 -26.08 -1.95
N VAL A 680 1.00 -24.92 -1.32
CA VAL A 680 2.29 -24.37 -0.85
C VAL A 680 2.94 -25.32 0.16
N ALA A 681 2.16 -25.88 1.09
CA ALA A 681 2.69 -26.83 2.07
C ALA A 681 3.16 -28.15 1.43
N ASP A 682 2.46 -28.64 0.40
CA ASP A 682 2.85 -29.82 -0.36
C ASP A 682 4.13 -29.55 -1.18
N TYR A 683 4.24 -28.36 -1.77
CA TYR A 683 5.43 -27.85 -2.45
C TYR A 683 6.67 -27.89 -1.54
N ILE A 684 6.53 -27.37 -0.31
CA ILE A 684 7.59 -27.40 0.72
C ILE A 684 7.90 -28.85 1.11
N SER A 685 6.87 -29.65 1.39
CA SER A 685 7.02 -31.04 1.87
C SER A 685 7.74 -31.91 0.84
N ALA A 686 7.56 -31.66 -0.46
CA ALA A 686 8.24 -32.36 -1.53
C ALA A 686 9.76 -32.10 -1.57
N ALA A 687 10.23 -31.01 -0.96
CA ALA A 687 11.64 -30.64 -0.87
C ALA A 687 12.30 -31.03 0.48
N VAL A 688 11.58 -31.72 1.37
CA VAL A 688 12.13 -32.23 2.64
C VAL A 688 12.92 -33.50 2.38
N ASP A 689 14.18 -33.52 2.83
CA ASP A 689 15.07 -34.67 2.65
C ASP A 689 15.04 -35.63 3.86
N SER A 690 15.92 -36.63 3.85
CA SER A 690 15.99 -37.63 4.93
C SER A 690 16.43 -37.08 6.29
N ARG A 691 16.97 -35.85 6.36
CA ARG A 691 17.28 -35.15 7.61
C ARG A 691 16.06 -34.42 8.17
N GLY A 692 14.93 -34.44 7.45
CA GLY A 692 13.74 -33.70 7.83
C GLY A 692 13.85 -32.20 7.55
N LEU A 693 14.82 -31.77 6.73
CA LEU A 693 15.02 -30.38 6.36
C LEU A 693 14.64 -30.10 4.91
N VAL A 694 14.05 -28.93 4.67
CA VAL A 694 13.84 -28.38 3.33
C VAL A 694 15.21 -28.14 2.68
N THR A 695 15.39 -28.69 1.48
CA THR A 695 16.67 -28.69 0.76
C THR A 695 16.44 -28.37 -0.72
N ASN A 696 17.16 -27.36 -1.24
CA ASN A 696 17.06 -26.89 -2.63
C ASN A 696 15.61 -26.66 -3.08
N LEU A 697 14.85 -25.90 -2.29
CA LEU A 697 13.44 -25.62 -2.53
C LEU A 697 13.26 -25.08 -3.97
N PRO A 698 12.59 -25.82 -4.86
CA PRO A 698 12.69 -25.58 -6.30
C PRO A 698 11.77 -24.45 -6.72
N GLY A 699 12.22 -23.40 -7.41
CA GLY A 699 11.24 -22.34 -7.71
C GLY A 699 11.82 -21.07 -8.27
N GLY A 700 12.82 -21.17 -9.14
CA GLY A 700 13.48 -19.99 -9.68
C GLY A 700 14.62 -20.40 -10.59
N SER A 701 15.34 -19.42 -11.13
CA SER A 701 16.57 -19.66 -11.89
C SER A 701 17.55 -18.51 -11.66
N GLY A 702 18.82 -18.72 -12.00
CA GLY A 702 19.85 -17.71 -11.82
C GLY A 702 19.94 -17.23 -10.36
N ALA A 703 19.84 -15.92 -10.16
CA ALA A 703 19.95 -15.29 -8.83
C ALA A 703 18.80 -15.65 -7.86
N TYR A 704 17.68 -16.19 -8.37
CA TYR A 704 16.50 -16.57 -7.58
C TYR A 704 16.47 -18.08 -7.23
N ALA A 705 17.45 -18.85 -7.72
CA ALA A 705 17.46 -20.29 -7.51
C ALA A 705 17.57 -20.65 -6.01
N ASN A 706 16.64 -21.51 -5.56
CA ASN A 706 16.53 -21.99 -4.19
C ASN A 706 16.26 -20.91 -3.13
N GLY A 707 15.83 -19.73 -3.57
CA GLY A 707 15.53 -18.58 -2.73
C GLY A 707 16.59 -17.49 -2.73
N ILE A 708 16.23 -16.31 -2.22
CA ILE A 708 17.10 -15.13 -2.20
C ILE A 708 17.56 -14.72 -0.81
N ILE A 709 16.83 -15.11 0.26
CA ILE A 709 16.99 -14.65 1.65
C ILE A 709 16.80 -13.14 1.84
N ASP A 710 17.57 -12.33 1.11
CA ASP A 710 17.50 -10.87 1.08
C ASP A 710 17.87 -10.35 -0.32
N TRP A 711 17.40 -9.14 -0.62
CA TRP A 711 17.59 -8.48 -1.90
C TRP A 711 17.85 -6.98 -1.74
N PRO A 712 18.71 -6.39 -2.58
CA PRO A 712 19.64 -7.03 -3.53
C PRO A 712 20.80 -7.74 -2.83
N ALA A 713 21.72 -8.33 -3.60
CA ALA A 713 22.86 -9.09 -3.05
C ALA A 713 23.68 -8.35 -1.96
N PRO A 714 23.93 -7.02 -2.04
CA PRO A 714 24.57 -6.28 -0.95
C PRO A 714 23.85 -6.37 0.40
N MET A 715 22.51 -6.52 0.40
CA MET A 715 21.69 -6.61 1.61
C MET A 715 21.73 -7.99 2.28
N ARG A 716 22.44 -8.95 1.68
CA ARG A 716 22.72 -10.26 2.30
C ARG A 716 23.85 -10.19 3.32
N TYR A 717 24.66 -9.13 3.29
CA TYR A 717 25.85 -8.94 4.12
C TYR A 717 26.80 -10.15 4.08
N ASP A 718 26.88 -10.90 5.17
CA ASP A 718 27.71 -12.09 5.33
C ASP A 718 26.95 -13.41 5.12
N SER A 719 25.64 -13.37 4.81
CA SER A 719 24.83 -14.57 4.57
C SER A 719 25.34 -15.39 3.39
N VAL A 720 25.64 -16.66 3.63
CA VAL A 720 26.15 -17.60 2.65
C VAL A 720 25.00 -18.36 1.98
N ILE A 721 24.77 -18.05 0.70
CA ILE A 721 23.69 -18.67 -0.10
C ILE A 721 24.19 -19.65 -1.18
N THR A 722 25.49 -19.66 -1.46
CA THR A 722 26.13 -20.53 -2.46
C THR A 722 26.67 -21.79 -1.79
N GLY A 723 26.46 -22.96 -2.41
CA GLY A 723 26.85 -24.24 -1.81
C GLY A 723 26.04 -24.61 -0.56
N ASN A 724 24.98 -23.85 -0.26
CA ASN A 724 24.10 -24.01 0.88
C ASN A 724 22.79 -24.63 0.40
N ALA A 725 22.69 -25.95 0.51
CA ALA A 725 21.56 -26.74 0.01
C ALA A 725 20.34 -26.62 0.93
N SER A 726 20.55 -26.61 2.25
CA SER A 726 19.48 -26.54 3.25
C SER A 726 19.65 -25.28 4.08
N ARG A 727 18.97 -24.21 3.67
CA ARG A 727 19.13 -22.85 4.23
C ARG A 727 18.28 -22.68 5.49
N THR A 728 18.83 -22.10 6.54
CA THR A 728 18.11 -21.87 7.81
C THR A 728 16.89 -20.97 7.64
N VAL A 729 17.01 -19.90 6.85
CA VAL A 729 15.91 -18.96 6.57
C VAL A 729 14.73 -19.65 5.88
N VAL A 730 14.99 -20.43 4.84
CA VAL A 730 13.97 -21.21 4.11
C VAL A 730 13.27 -22.20 5.05
N ASN A 731 14.03 -22.91 5.89
CA ASN A 731 13.43 -23.85 6.84
C ASN A 731 12.58 -23.15 7.91
N ALA A 732 12.96 -21.95 8.37
CA ALA A 732 12.14 -21.16 9.30
C ALA A 732 10.84 -20.67 8.66
N LEU A 733 10.89 -20.21 7.41
CA LEU A 733 9.70 -19.84 6.63
C LEU A 733 8.76 -21.03 6.44
N ALA A 734 9.28 -22.21 6.12
CA ALA A 734 8.51 -23.44 6.03
C ALA A 734 7.77 -23.81 7.34
N VAL A 735 8.39 -23.60 8.50
CA VAL A 735 7.71 -23.76 9.81
C VAL A 735 6.52 -22.80 9.92
N GLY A 736 6.71 -21.53 9.57
CA GLY A 736 5.65 -20.53 9.52
C GLY A 736 4.50 -20.91 8.59
N ALA A 737 4.81 -21.40 7.38
CA ALA A 737 3.83 -21.84 6.41
C ALA A 737 2.99 -23.02 6.93
N PHE A 738 3.61 -24.01 7.59
CA PHE A 738 2.89 -25.13 8.20
C PHE A 738 1.98 -24.68 9.34
N HIS A 739 2.44 -23.77 10.21
CA HIS A 739 1.58 -23.21 11.26
C HIS A 739 0.38 -22.47 10.68
N ALA A 740 0.59 -21.62 9.67
CA ALA A 740 -0.50 -20.88 9.03
C ALA A 740 -1.54 -21.80 8.36
N VAL A 741 -1.13 -22.92 7.76
CA VAL A 741 -2.06 -23.92 7.21
C VAL A 741 -2.83 -24.64 8.33
N ALA A 742 -2.17 -24.91 9.46
CA ALA A 742 -2.84 -25.48 10.63
C ALA A 742 -3.91 -24.52 11.16
N ASP A 743 -3.56 -23.24 11.34
CA ASP A 743 -4.49 -22.20 11.81
C ASP A 743 -5.66 -22.02 10.83
N GLY A 744 -5.39 -22.02 9.52
CA GLY A 744 -6.43 -21.95 8.49
C GLY A 744 -7.38 -23.16 8.52
N ALA A 745 -6.85 -24.36 8.82
CA ALA A 745 -7.67 -25.55 9.02
C ALA A 745 -8.55 -25.45 10.27
N GLU A 746 -8.05 -24.85 11.36
CA GLU A 746 -8.84 -24.59 12.57
C GLU A 746 -10.00 -23.63 12.29
N VAL A 747 -9.77 -22.55 11.53
CA VAL A 747 -10.81 -21.58 11.14
C VAL A 747 -11.97 -22.24 10.39
N VAL A 748 -11.69 -23.21 9.52
CA VAL A 748 -12.74 -23.93 8.76
C VAL A 748 -13.31 -25.15 9.49
N GLY A 749 -12.85 -25.44 10.71
CA GLY A 749 -13.32 -26.57 11.51
C GLY A 749 -12.78 -27.94 11.07
N ASP A 750 -11.54 -28.00 10.57
CA ASP A 750 -10.83 -29.22 10.18
C ASP A 750 -9.67 -29.54 11.16
N PRO A 751 -9.97 -30.06 12.36
CA PRO A 751 -8.96 -30.32 13.39
C PRO A 751 -7.98 -31.45 13.02
N VAL A 752 -8.34 -32.33 12.08
CA VAL A 752 -7.47 -33.42 11.62
C VAL A 752 -6.32 -32.84 10.82
N THR A 753 -6.64 -31.99 9.84
CA THR A 753 -5.61 -31.31 9.06
C THR A 753 -4.80 -30.35 9.92
N ALA A 754 -5.43 -29.62 10.85
CA ALA A 754 -4.71 -28.76 11.79
C ALA A 754 -3.65 -29.53 12.57
N ALA A 755 -4.04 -30.65 13.20
CA ALA A 755 -3.11 -31.48 13.97
C ALA A 755 -1.99 -32.09 13.11
N GLU A 756 -2.26 -32.37 11.83
CA GLU A 756 -1.24 -32.83 10.89
C GLU A 756 -0.16 -31.78 10.65
N TYR A 757 -0.56 -30.56 10.31
CA TYR A 757 0.40 -29.49 10.01
C TYR A 757 1.14 -28.99 11.25
N HIS A 758 0.51 -28.98 12.43
CA HIS A 758 1.21 -28.76 13.70
C HIS A 758 2.32 -29.80 13.93
N ARG A 759 2.09 -31.09 13.60
CA ARG A 759 3.13 -32.12 13.70
C ARG A 759 4.26 -31.90 12.68
N ARG A 760 3.95 -31.49 11.45
CA ARG A 760 4.97 -31.19 10.43
C ARG A 760 5.85 -30.02 10.85
N ALA A 761 5.25 -28.93 11.36
CA ALA A 761 5.96 -27.78 11.89
C ALA A 761 6.88 -28.16 13.06
N ALA A 762 6.37 -28.97 14.01
CA ALA A 762 7.16 -29.45 15.15
C ALA A 762 8.32 -30.36 14.73
N ALA A 763 8.11 -31.25 13.75
CA ALA A 763 9.16 -32.13 13.24
C ALA A 763 10.28 -31.34 12.52
N LEU A 764 9.90 -30.35 11.70
CA LEU A 764 10.86 -29.48 11.03
C LEU A 764 11.64 -28.62 12.04
N THR A 765 10.95 -28.05 13.04
CA THR A 765 11.59 -27.31 14.15
C THR A 765 12.63 -28.16 14.86
N ALA A 766 12.31 -29.42 15.17
CA ALA A 766 13.25 -30.35 15.80
C ALA A 766 14.47 -30.62 14.90
N ALA A 767 14.26 -30.86 13.60
CA ALA A 767 15.35 -31.08 12.64
C ALA A 767 16.26 -29.84 12.50
N MET A 768 15.70 -28.63 12.50
CA MET A 768 16.47 -27.39 12.49
C MET A 768 17.35 -27.27 13.74
N ASN A 769 16.77 -27.51 14.91
CA ASN A 769 17.50 -27.41 16.18
C ASN A 769 18.60 -28.49 16.31
N GLU A 770 18.39 -29.67 15.74
CA GLU A 770 19.39 -30.74 15.72
C GLU A 770 20.55 -30.45 14.77
N HIS A 771 20.26 -30.03 13.53
CA HIS A 771 21.24 -30.01 12.46
C HIS A 771 21.84 -28.63 12.19
N LEU A 772 21.03 -27.56 12.30
CA LEU A 772 21.41 -26.22 11.90
C LEU A 772 22.01 -25.41 13.05
N THR A 773 21.80 -25.82 14.30
CA THR A 773 22.41 -25.14 15.45
C THR A 773 23.84 -25.63 15.69
N ASP A 774 24.76 -24.71 15.93
CA ASP A 774 26.08 -25.02 16.46
C ASP A 774 25.98 -25.26 17.98
N PRO A 775 26.23 -26.49 18.47
CA PRO A 775 26.11 -26.80 19.89
C PRO A 775 27.13 -26.07 20.78
N ALA A 776 28.21 -25.52 20.21
CA ALA A 776 29.21 -24.79 20.98
C ALA A 776 28.77 -23.36 21.31
N THR A 777 28.00 -22.72 20.42
CA THR A 777 27.61 -21.31 20.52
C THR A 777 26.12 -21.10 20.74
N GLY A 778 25.29 -22.08 20.38
CA GLY A 778 23.84 -21.97 20.37
C GLY A 778 23.30 -21.17 19.18
N TYR A 779 24.16 -20.73 18.26
CA TYR A 779 23.75 -19.99 17.06
C TYR A 779 23.40 -20.93 15.91
N TYR A 780 22.50 -20.51 15.06
CA TYR A 780 22.24 -21.21 13.81
C TYR A 780 23.34 -20.91 12.79
N ALA A 781 23.80 -21.95 12.10
CA ALA A 781 24.53 -21.83 10.85
C ALA A 781 23.61 -21.24 9.77
N ASP A 782 24.16 -20.66 8.71
CA ASP A 782 23.38 -20.23 7.54
C ASP A 782 22.67 -21.39 6.82
N GLY A 783 23.14 -22.61 7.04
CA GLY A 783 22.52 -23.82 6.52
C GLY A 783 23.47 -25.00 6.49
N LEU A 784 23.12 -26.02 5.69
CA LEU A 784 23.97 -27.17 5.38
C LEU A 784 24.35 -27.22 3.89
N THR A 785 25.55 -27.72 3.63
CA THR A 785 25.94 -28.23 2.31
C THR A 785 25.12 -29.46 1.91
N ALA A 786 25.20 -29.86 0.64
CA ALA A 786 24.48 -31.03 0.13
C ALA A 786 24.89 -32.35 0.81
N ASP A 787 26.12 -32.46 1.31
CA ASP A 787 26.65 -33.59 2.08
C ASP A 787 26.41 -33.46 3.60
N GLY A 788 25.65 -32.45 4.04
CA GLY A 788 25.21 -32.30 5.43
C GLY A 788 26.21 -31.61 6.36
N GLN A 789 27.25 -30.96 5.84
CA GLN A 789 28.17 -30.15 6.64
C GLN A 789 27.55 -28.79 6.94
N ARG A 790 27.65 -28.32 8.19
CA ARG A 790 27.23 -26.97 8.57
C ARG A 790 28.07 -25.93 7.85
N ILE A 791 27.42 -24.92 7.29
CA ILE A 791 28.09 -23.72 6.79
C ILE A 791 28.66 -22.96 8.01
N PRO A 792 29.97 -22.68 8.07
CA PRO A 792 30.60 -22.07 9.24
C PRO A 792 30.40 -20.54 9.26
N ASN A 793 29.15 -20.10 9.21
CA ASN A 793 28.74 -18.71 9.31
C ASN A 793 27.42 -18.60 10.08
N SER A 794 27.29 -17.57 10.91
CA SER A 794 26.09 -17.30 11.72
C SER A 794 25.58 -15.90 11.40
N SER A 795 25.06 -15.71 10.19
CA SER A 795 24.52 -14.42 9.74
C SER A 795 23.35 -13.96 10.61
N GLN A 796 23.06 -12.65 10.56
CA GLN A 796 21.91 -12.07 11.26
C GLN A 796 20.59 -12.69 10.78
N HIS A 797 20.42 -12.92 9.48
CA HIS A 797 19.26 -13.58 8.88
C HIS A 797 19.02 -14.98 9.45
N ALA A 798 20.10 -15.77 9.59
CA ALA A 798 20.01 -17.12 10.13
C ALA A 798 19.61 -17.17 11.60
N GLN A 799 19.69 -16.04 12.34
CA GLN A 799 19.23 -15.96 13.72
C GLN A 799 17.82 -15.35 13.82
N SER A 800 17.55 -14.26 13.08
CA SER A 800 16.30 -13.51 13.21
C SER A 800 15.08 -14.31 12.75
N PHE A 801 15.21 -15.11 11.69
CA PHE A 801 14.11 -15.92 11.18
C PHE A 801 13.68 -17.05 12.15
N PRO A 802 14.60 -17.87 12.70
CA PRO A 802 14.23 -18.84 13.74
C PRO A 802 13.54 -18.21 14.96
N VAL A 803 13.92 -16.99 15.36
CA VAL A 803 13.25 -16.27 16.44
C VAL A 803 11.86 -15.79 16.03
N ALA A 804 11.73 -15.21 14.83
CA ALA A 804 10.49 -14.67 14.30
C ALA A 804 9.41 -15.76 14.12
N TYR A 805 9.82 -16.95 13.68
CA TYR A 805 8.92 -18.09 13.42
C TYR A 805 8.81 -19.09 14.57
N GLY A 806 9.36 -18.78 15.74
CA GLY A 806 9.19 -19.60 16.96
C GLY A 806 9.96 -20.93 16.96
N VAL A 807 11.03 -21.05 16.17
CA VAL A 807 11.91 -22.23 16.09
C VAL A 807 12.96 -22.22 17.20
N ALA A 808 13.48 -21.02 17.53
CA ALA A 808 14.59 -20.83 18.45
C ALA A 808 14.26 -21.25 19.89
N PRO A 809 15.02 -22.19 20.50
CA PRO A 809 14.77 -22.61 21.88
C PRO A 809 15.19 -21.56 22.92
N ASP A 810 16.26 -20.80 22.65
CA ASP A 810 16.75 -19.70 23.50
C ASP A 810 16.67 -18.38 22.73
N ARG A 811 15.48 -17.77 22.77
CA ARG A 811 15.20 -16.51 22.07
C ARG A 811 16.04 -15.35 22.59
N ASP A 812 16.24 -15.24 23.90
CA ASP A 812 16.89 -14.08 24.50
C ASP A 812 18.39 -14.06 24.18
N HIS A 813 19.05 -15.22 24.17
CA HIS A 813 20.44 -15.36 23.73
C HIS A 813 20.64 -14.90 22.28
N LEU A 814 19.77 -15.35 21.36
CA LEU A 814 19.84 -14.94 19.96
C LEU A 814 19.49 -13.46 19.77
N ALA A 815 18.48 -12.96 20.48
CA ALA A 815 18.07 -11.56 20.40
C ALA A 815 19.19 -10.60 20.84
N ALA A 816 19.94 -10.96 21.88
CA ALA A 816 21.12 -10.21 22.32
C ALA A 816 22.21 -10.19 21.22
N TYR A 817 22.55 -11.36 20.67
CA TYR A 817 23.53 -11.47 19.58
C TYR A 817 23.10 -10.65 18.35
N ILE A 818 21.84 -10.78 17.91
CA ILE A 818 21.28 -10.01 16.79
C ILE A 818 21.41 -8.51 17.06
N GLY A 819 21.09 -8.08 18.29
CA GLY A 819 21.21 -6.68 18.68
C GLY A 819 22.65 -6.16 18.59
N ASP A 820 23.62 -6.92 19.08
CA ASP A 820 25.03 -6.53 19.08
C ASP A 820 25.62 -6.34 17.68
N LEU A 821 25.06 -7.03 16.66
CA LEU A 821 25.48 -6.88 15.27
C LEU A 821 25.12 -5.53 14.63
N GLY A 822 24.15 -4.79 15.20
CA GLY A 822 23.54 -3.63 14.55
C GLY A 822 22.58 -4.04 13.42
N MET A 823 22.31 -3.14 12.46
CA MET A 823 21.49 -3.49 11.29
C MET A 823 22.38 -4.13 10.22
N ARG A 824 22.17 -5.43 9.97
CA ARG A 824 22.82 -6.22 8.92
C ARG A 824 21.78 -7.06 8.16
N GLN A 825 20.62 -6.45 7.92
CA GLN A 825 19.55 -6.98 7.09
C GLN A 825 19.00 -5.84 6.24
N GLY A 826 18.61 -6.13 5.01
CA GLY A 826 18.01 -5.18 4.08
C GLY A 826 16.58 -4.79 4.46
N PRO A 827 16.01 -3.81 3.75
CA PRO A 827 14.64 -3.39 3.98
C PRO A 827 13.61 -4.53 3.80
N MET A 828 13.87 -5.48 2.88
CA MET A 828 13.00 -6.64 2.61
C MET A 828 12.82 -7.56 3.83
N THR A 829 13.81 -7.66 4.72
CA THR A 829 13.74 -8.54 5.90
C THR A 829 13.67 -7.78 7.23
N LEU A 830 13.39 -6.47 7.16
CA LEU A 830 13.34 -5.60 8.33
C LEU A 830 12.31 -6.06 9.36
N ARG A 831 11.15 -6.55 8.92
CA ARG A 831 10.11 -7.05 9.82
C ARG A 831 10.61 -8.19 10.70
N GLN A 832 11.29 -9.17 10.11
CA GLN A 832 11.84 -10.32 10.82
C GLN A 832 12.92 -9.87 11.80
N LEU A 833 13.84 -8.99 11.37
CA LEU A 833 14.86 -8.39 12.25
C LEU A 833 14.24 -7.77 13.49
N LEU A 834 13.29 -6.85 13.32
CA LEU A 834 12.71 -6.09 14.42
C LEU A 834 11.83 -6.95 15.33
N SER A 835 11.20 -8.00 14.80
CA SER A 835 10.43 -8.95 15.58
C SER A 835 11.30 -9.86 16.47
N ALA A 836 12.60 -9.96 16.16
CA ALA A 836 13.54 -10.86 16.82
C ALA A 836 14.35 -10.21 17.94
N VAL A 837 14.23 -8.88 18.13
CA VAL A 837 15.04 -8.11 19.10
C VAL A 837 14.16 -7.43 20.15
N PRO A 838 14.70 -7.10 21.33
CA PRO A 838 13.94 -6.42 22.36
C PRO A 838 13.64 -4.95 21.99
N PRO A 839 12.62 -4.32 22.61
CA PRO A 839 12.17 -2.96 22.28
C PRO A 839 13.27 -1.88 22.24
N GLU A 840 14.21 -1.87 23.18
CA GLU A 840 15.32 -0.91 23.19
C GLU A 840 16.26 -1.06 22.00
N THR A 841 16.43 -2.28 21.50
CA THR A 841 17.18 -2.54 20.27
C THR A 841 16.38 -2.11 19.06
N VAL A 842 15.05 -2.28 19.03
CA VAL A 842 14.19 -1.71 17.97
C VAL A 842 14.40 -0.20 17.87
N VAL A 843 14.34 0.53 18.99
CA VAL A 843 14.58 1.98 19.01
C VAL A 843 15.97 2.31 18.47
N ARG A 844 17.02 1.63 18.94
CA ARG A 844 18.39 1.87 18.49
C ARG A 844 18.55 1.63 16.98
N LEU A 845 18.05 0.50 16.48
CA LEU A 845 18.15 0.13 15.06
C LEU A 845 17.39 1.11 14.16
N LEU A 846 16.19 1.54 14.57
CA LEU A 846 15.38 2.45 13.78
C LEU A 846 15.83 3.91 13.86
N THR A 847 16.69 4.30 14.80
CA THR A 847 17.06 5.71 15.03
C THR A 847 18.54 6.02 14.80
N ASP A 848 19.35 5.01 14.44
CA ASP A 848 20.76 5.23 14.05
C ASP A 848 20.86 5.88 12.66
N ALA A 849 21.07 7.20 12.66
CA ALA A 849 21.29 8.01 11.47
C ALA A 849 22.64 7.78 10.77
N THR A 850 23.58 7.05 11.40
CA THR A 850 24.94 6.84 10.90
C THR A 850 25.17 5.44 10.33
N GLY A 851 24.38 4.48 10.82
CA GLY A 851 24.27 3.12 10.31
C GLY A 851 23.38 3.02 9.07
N GLU A 852 23.11 1.80 8.63
CA GLU A 852 22.10 1.53 7.60
C GLU A 852 20.74 1.38 8.27
N GLY A 853 19.68 1.93 7.65
CA GLY A 853 18.33 1.86 8.17
C GLY A 853 17.46 3.09 7.84
N PRO A 854 16.19 3.10 8.29
CA PRO A 854 15.26 4.18 7.97
C PRO A 854 15.69 5.56 8.47
N ALA A 855 16.33 5.64 9.64
CA ALA A 855 16.87 6.90 10.14
C ALA A 855 18.02 7.41 9.28
N GLN A 856 18.80 6.53 8.65
CA GLN A 856 19.78 6.97 7.66
C GLN A 856 19.11 7.47 6.39
N VAL A 857 18.01 6.86 5.93
CA VAL A 857 17.21 7.43 4.82
C VAL A 857 16.74 8.85 5.15
N LEU A 858 16.21 9.09 6.36
CA LEU A 858 15.78 10.43 6.81
C LEU A 858 16.92 11.40 7.04
N ALA A 859 18.00 10.93 7.68
CA ALA A 859 19.18 11.74 7.93
C ALA A 859 19.81 12.12 6.61
N GLU A 860 19.74 11.23 5.64
CA GLU A 860 20.01 11.50 4.26
C GLU A 860 18.75 11.98 3.52
N GLY A 861 17.90 12.83 4.14
CA GLY A 861 16.68 13.52 3.68
C GLY A 861 15.77 12.86 2.63
N GLY A 862 15.81 11.54 2.49
CA GLY A 862 14.85 10.76 1.75
C GLY A 862 13.48 10.86 2.41
N THR A 863 12.44 10.86 1.58
CA THR A 863 11.05 10.96 2.03
C THR A 863 10.24 9.73 1.63
N PHE A 864 10.93 8.68 1.19
CA PHE A 864 10.41 7.37 0.85
C PHE A 864 11.50 6.36 1.24
N LEU A 865 11.09 5.18 1.69
CA LEU A 865 12.00 4.05 1.83
C LEU A 865 12.57 3.65 0.47
N TRP A 866 13.74 3.02 0.51
CA TRP A 866 14.49 2.65 -0.68
C TRP A 866 14.57 1.13 -0.81
N GLU A 867 14.89 0.67 -2.01
CA GLU A 867 15.06 -0.76 -2.34
C GLU A 867 16.15 -1.38 -1.44
N GLN A 868 17.27 -0.69 -1.34
CA GLN A 868 18.32 -0.98 -0.37
C GLN A 868 18.67 0.27 0.43
N TRP A 869 19.35 0.10 1.56
CA TRP A 869 19.72 1.22 2.43
C TRP A 869 20.59 2.28 1.74
N ARG A 870 21.34 1.91 0.69
CA ARG A 870 22.18 2.83 -0.09
C ARG A 870 22.14 2.55 -1.59
N PRO A 871 21.16 3.08 -2.33
CA PRO A 871 21.06 2.90 -3.78
C PRO A 871 22.34 3.36 -4.50
N GLY A 872 22.76 2.59 -5.49
CA GLY A 872 24.03 2.70 -6.20
C GLY A 872 25.21 1.96 -5.55
N CYS A 873 25.05 1.34 -4.39
CA CYS A 873 26.15 0.66 -3.71
C CYS A 873 26.32 -0.81 -4.13
N PRO A 874 27.50 -1.22 -4.64
CA PRO A 874 27.77 -2.63 -4.99
C PRO A 874 28.06 -3.52 -3.77
N VAL A 875 28.29 -2.92 -2.60
CA VAL A 875 28.52 -3.59 -1.31
C VAL A 875 27.87 -2.77 -0.19
N ALA A 876 27.43 -3.42 0.87
CA ALA A 876 26.88 -2.73 2.04
C ALA A 876 27.86 -1.67 2.59
N GLY A 877 27.32 -0.52 3.00
CA GLY A 877 28.09 0.55 3.62
C GLY A 877 28.97 1.41 2.70
N CYS A 878 28.92 1.24 1.36
CA CYS A 878 29.69 2.07 0.41
C CYS A 878 29.35 3.57 0.49
N ARG A 879 30.26 4.47 0.05
CA ARG A 879 30.10 5.94 0.10
C ARG A 879 30.81 6.67 -1.05
N GLY A 880 30.40 7.91 -1.32
CA GLY A 880 31.13 8.82 -2.21
C GLY A 880 31.23 8.30 -3.64
N THR A 881 32.43 8.33 -4.22
CA THR A 881 32.69 7.83 -5.58
C THR A 881 32.49 6.31 -5.76
N GLN A 882 32.17 5.57 -4.69
CA GLN A 882 31.81 4.15 -4.76
C GLN A 882 30.34 3.93 -5.16
N VAL A 883 29.51 4.98 -5.11
CA VAL A 883 28.10 4.94 -5.50
C VAL A 883 27.99 5.08 -7.03
N ASP A 884 27.46 4.07 -7.70
CA ASP A 884 27.29 4.07 -9.15
C ASP A 884 26.15 5.00 -9.58
N GLN A 885 26.49 6.05 -10.33
CA GLN A 885 25.53 6.99 -10.91
C GLN A 885 24.69 6.40 -12.06
N ASN A 886 25.04 5.20 -12.53
CA ASN A 886 24.27 4.48 -13.55
C ASN A 886 23.37 3.39 -12.96
N SER A 887 23.34 3.23 -11.63
CA SER A 887 22.45 2.27 -10.97
C SER A 887 20.98 2.59 -11.22
N SER A 888 20.13 1.57 -11.27
CA SER A 888 18.68 1.69 -11.42
C SER A 888 17.91 1.31 -10.14
N GLU A 889 18.57 1.25 -8.98
CA GLU A 889 17.94 0.88 -7.73
C GLU A 889 16.93 1.92 -7.24
N SER A 890 15.83 1.46 -6.66
CA SER A 890 14.69 2.31 -6.37
C SER A 890 14.88 3.16 -5.11
N LEU A 891 14.58 4.46 -5.25
CA LEU A 891 14.46 5.46 -4.18
C LEU A 891 13.00 5.61 -3.70
N SER A 892 12.11 4.69 -4.07
CA SER A 892 10.72 4.63 -3.59
C SER A 892 10.21 3.19 -3.57
N HIS A 893 10.67 2.41 -2.59
CA HIS A 893 10.36 0.98 -2.50
C HIS A 893 9.64 0.67 -1.19
N GLY A 894 8.48 0.02 -1.28
CA GLY A 894 7.53 -0.06 -0.17
C GLY A 894 7.81 -1.14 0.88
N TRP A 895 8.62 -2.15 0.59
CA TRP A 895 8.76 -3.35 1.44
C TRP A 895 9.26 -3.09 2.87
N GLY A 896 10.08 -2.07 3.07
CA GLY A 896 10.64 -1.75 4.39
C GLY A 896 9.59 -1.15 5.32
N ALA A 897 8.42 -0.78 4.80
CA ALA A 897 7.34 -0.21 5.58
C ALA A 897 6.76 -1.21 6.60
N ALA A 898 6.95 -2.53 6.39
CA ALA A 898 6.55 -3.56 7.33
C ALA A 898 7.20 -3.41 8.73
N GLY A 899 8.24 -2.58 8.86
CA GLY A 899 8.80 -2.18 10.15
C GLY A 899 7.80 -1.49 11.09
N ILE A 900 6.70 -0.91 10.57
CA ILE A 900 5.63 -0.32 11.38
C ILE A 900 5.06 -1.30 12.41
N SER A 901 4.97 -2.58 12.06
CA SER A 901 4.49 -3.62 12.96
C SER A 901 5.27 -3.65 14.27
N ALA A 902 6.59 -3.47 14.22
CA ALA A 902 7.42 -3.44 15.42
C ALA A 902 7.20 -2.17 16.24
N ILE A 903 6.99 -1.02 15.59
CA ILE A 903 6.69 0.25 16.28
C ILE A 903 5.36 0.12 17.05
N LEU A 904 4.30 -0.35 16.39
CA LEU A 904 2.98 -0.48 17.01
C LEU A 904 2.95 -1.60 18.08
N GLN A 905 3.53 -2.76 17.80
CA GLN A 905 3.44 -3.92 18.69
C GLN A 905 4.43 -3.86 19.85
N SER A 906 5.67 -3.45 19.61
CA SER A 906 6.73 -3.49 20.62
C SER A 906 6.92 -2.16 21.35
N LEU A 907 6.68 -1.01 20.69
CA LEU A 907 6.96 0.32 21.28
C LEU A 907 5.70 1.01 21.79
N LEU A 908 4.63 1.06 20.99
CA LEU A 908 3.31 1.44 21.50
C LEU A 908 2.76 0.35 22.43
N GLY A 909 3.16 -0.90 22.21
CA GLY A 909 2.81 -2.06 23.03
C GLY A 909 1.48 -2.71 22.63
N LEU A 910 0.91 -2.39 21.47
CA LEU A 910 -0.42 -2.83 21.04
C LEU A 910 -0.32 -3.99 20.06
N ARG A 911 -0.77 -5.18 20.48
CA ARG A 911 -0.82 -6.37 19.63
C ARG A 911 -2.21 -6.94 19.53
N VAL A 912 -2.68 -7.20 18.31
CA VAL A 912 -3.90 -7.96 18.05
C VAL A 912 -3.64 -9.45 18.32
N THR A 913 -4.50 -10.09 19.11
CA THR A 913 -4.34 -11.50 19.50
C THR A 913 -5.53 -12.39 19.16
N GLY A 914 -6.65 -11.80 18.74
CA GLY A 914 -7.85 -12.53 18.32
C GLY A 914 -8.39 -12.04 16.98
N PRO A 915 -9.07 -12.89 16.20
CA PRO A 915 -9.59 -12.54 14.89
C PRO A 915 -10.47 -11.30 14.88
N GLY A 916 -10.26 -10.42 13.90
CA GLY A 916 -10.94 -9.15 13.80
C GLY A 916 -10.77 -8.29 15.05
N ALA A 917 -9.60 -8.37 15.71
CA ALA A 917 -9.25 -7.61 16.90
C ALA A 917 -10.20 -7.74 18.10
N GLU A 918 -10.86 -8.89 18.27
CA GLU A 918 -11.72 -9.14 19.43
C GLU A 918 -10.96 -9.17 20.76
N THR A 919 -9.71 -9.65 20.72
CA THR A 919 -8.78 -9.63 21.84
C THR A 919 -7.47 -8.97 21.46
N LEU A 920 -6.91 -8.25 22.43
CA LEU A 920 -5.64 -7.53 22.31
C LEU A 920 -4.72 -7.84 23.49
N THR A 921 -3.43 -7.63 23.29
CA THR A 921 -2.46 -7.43 24.36
C THR A 921 -1.95 -5.99 24.30
N ILE A 922 -1.97 -5.30 25.44
CA ILE A 922 -1.31 -4.00 25.62
C ILE A 922 -0.13 -4.20 26.59
N ALA A 923 1.07 -4.30 26.06
CA ALA A 923 2.30 -4.53 26.81
C ALA A 923 3.36 -3.47 26.47
N PRO A 924 3.29 -2.28 27.09
CA PRO A 924 4.31 -1.26 26.90
C PRO A 924 5.71 -1.75 27.30
N PRO A 925 6.77 -1.31 26.61
CA PRO A 925 8.12 -1.81 26.83
C PRO A 925 8.70 -1.37 28.18
N ALA A 926 9.57 -2.21 28.75
CA ALA A 926 10.26 -1.94 30.01
C ALA A 926 11.44 -0.95 29.87
N SER A 927 11.93 -0.71 28.66
CA SER A 927 13.06 0.19 28.38
C SER A 927 13.00 0.75 26.94
N GLY A 928 13.97 1.56 26.55
CA GLY A 928 14.09 2.12 25.19
C GLY A 928 13.45 3.50 24.97
N LEU A 929 12.28 3.76 25.57
CA LEU A 929 11.56 5.04 25.46
C LEU A 929 11.06 5.50 26.85
N ALA A 930 10.98 6.81 27.07
CA ALA A 930 10.37 7.38 28.27
C ALA A 930 8.84 7.52 28.15
N HIS A 931 8.32 7.74 26.93
CA HIS A 931 6.88 7.71 26.68
C HIS A 931 6.56 7.38 25.22
N ALA A 932 5.38 6.78 25.01
CA ALA A 932 4.79 6.71 23.68
C ALA A 932 3.26 6.86 23.77
N ARG A 933 2.67 7.42 22.71
CA ARG A 933 1.22 7.47 22.52
C ARG A 933 0.89 7.18 21.07
N GLY A 934 -0.26 6.58 20.85
CA GLY A 934 -0.73 6.28 19.51
C GLY A 934 -2.13 5.70 19.49
N THR A 935 -2.68 5.65 18.30
CA THR A 935 -3.97 5.04 18.00
C THR A 935 -3.78 4.07 16.85
N ALA A 936 -4.24 2.83 17.00
CA ALA A 936 -4.34 1.86 15.90
C ALA A 936 -5.82 1.65 15.55
N TRP A 937 -6.14 1.67 14.26
CA TRP A 937 -7.51 1.48 13.78
C TRP A 937 -7.76 0.00 13.46
N THR A 938 -8.42 -0.68 14.39
CA THR A 938 -8.72 -2.11 14.28
C THR A 938 -10.05 -2.35 13.57
N GLN A 939 -10.37 -3.60 13.23
CA GLN A 939 -11.69 -3.98 12.68
C GLN A 939 -12.86 -3.54 13.60
N ARG A 940 -12.59 -3.41 14.90
CA ARG A 940 -13.59 -3.04 15.92
C ARG A 940 -13.49 -1.58 16.32
N GLY A 941 -12.73 -0.77 15.58
CA GLY A 941 -12.57 0.66 15.79
C GLY A 941 -11.22 1.04 16.41
N PRO A 942 -11.05 2.33 16.76
CA PRO A 942 -9.79 2.86 17.24
C PRO A 942 -9.45 2.35 18.65
N VAL A 943 -8.23 1.87 18.81
CA VAL A 943 -7.62 1.54 20.10
C VAL A 943 -6.53 2.57 20.37
N THR A 944 -6.67 3.33 21.46
CA THR A 944 -5.68 4.35 21.84
C THR A 944 -4.90 3.90 23.06
N VAL A 945 -3.57 3.99 22.98
CA VAL A 945 -2.65 3.69 24.07
C VAL A 945 -1.77 4.90 24.31
N ALA A 946 -1.58 5.27 25.57
CA ALA A 946 -0.63 6.30 25.97
C ALA A 946 0.04 5.87 27.26
N TRP A 947 1.35 5.70 27.25
CA TRP A 947 2.10 5.29 28.43
C TRP A 947 3.28 6.21 28.70
N ARG A 948 3.67 6.31 29.97
CA ARG A 948 4.79 7.13 30.43
C ARG A 948 5.55 6.44 31.56
N ARG A 949 6.87 6.53 31.49
CA ARG A 949 7.81 6.14 32.53
C ARG A 949 8.39 7.39 33.21
N ALA A 950 8.27 7.45 34.52
CA ALA A 950 9.01 8.35 35.39
C ALA A 950 9.93 7.52 36.30
N ALA A 951 10.88 8.14 37.00
CA ALA A 951 11.97 7.47 37.72
C ALA A 951 11.56 6.23 38.55
N GLU A 952 10.40 6.26 39.24
CA GLU A 952 9.89 5.14 40.04
C GLU A 952 8.43 4.77 39.72
N LYS A 953 7.85 5.34 38.65
CA LYS A 953 6.42 5.17 38.35
C LYS A 953 6.22 4.88 36.88
N PHE A 954 5.36 3.92 36.59
CA PHE A 954 4.90 3.64 35.23
C PHE A 954 3.39 3.79 35.16
N SER A 955 2.88 4.49 34.15
CA SER A 955 1.44 4.65 33.93
C SER A 955 1.07 4.38 32.48
N VAL A 956 -0.07 3.73 32.25
CA VAL A 956 -0.66 3.53 30.92
C VAL A 956 -2.15 3.82 30.93
N ASP A 957 -2.57 4.66 29.99
CA ASP A 957 -3.96 4.91 29.62
C ASP A 957 -4.29 4.09 28.37
N VAL A 958 -5.39 3.35 28.43
CA VAL A 958 -5.91 2.56 27.30
C VAL A 958 -7.36 2.94 27.06
N THR A 959 -7.71 3.21 25.80
CA THR A 959 -9.10 3.39 25.37
C THR A 959 -9.45 2.30 24.36
N LEU A 960 -10.40 1.45 24.71
CA LEU A 960 -10.87 0.34 23.88
C LEU A 960 -12.27 0.61 23.34
N PRO A 961 -12.58 0.22 22.09
CA PRO A 961 -13.94 0.28 21.57
C PRO A 961 -14.82 -0.80 22.23
N VAL A 962 -16.14 -0.67 22.08
CA VAL A 962 -17.11 -1.67 22.56
C VAL A 962 -16.82 -3.03 21.95
N ASN A 963 -17.05 -4.10 22.73
CA ASN A 963 -16.90 -5.48 22.27
C ASN A 963 -15.44 -5.88 21.94
N VAL A 964 -14.47 -5.24 22.62
CA VAL A 964 -13.04 -5.58 22.62
C VAL A 964 -12.57 -5.80 24.06
N THR A 965 -11.71 -6.81 24.24
CA THR A 965 -11.04 -7.08 25.52
C THR A 965 -9.52 -7.02 25.33
N ALA A 966 -8.81 -6.38 26.26
CA ALA A 966 -7.35 -6.38 26.25
C ALA A 966 -6.77 -6.98 27.53
N THR A 967 -5.68 -7.74 27.38
CA THR A 967 -4.76 -8.07 28.48
C THR A 967 -3.72 -6.97 28.56
N VAL A 968 -3.70 -6.19 29.63
CA VAL A 968 -2.71 -5.14 29.88
C VAL A 968 -1.60 -5.72 30.75
N VAL A 969 -0.35 -5.64 30.30
CA VAL A 969 0.83 -6.13 31.01
C VAL A 969 1.74 -4.94 31.32
N LEU A 970 1.91 -4.62 32.61
CA LEU A 970 2.83 -3.57 33.02
C LEU A 970 4.28 -4.07 33.00
N PRO A 971 5.28 -3.17 32.90
CA PRO A 971 6.70 -3.54 32.98
C PRO A 971 7.09 -4.30 34.26
N SER A 972 6.32 -4.17 35.34
CA SER A 972 6.49 -4.94 36.59
C SER A 972 6.12 -6.43 36.45
N GLY A 973 5.47 -6.81 35.34
CA GLY A 973 4.90 -8.14 35.10
C GLY A 973 3.45 -8.28 35.55
N GLU A 974 2.87 -7.27 36.21
CA GLU A 974 1.48 -7.28 36.62
C GLU A 974 0.53 -7.29 35.42
N ARG A 975 -0.53 -8.10 35.51
CA ARG A 975 -1.49 -8.32 34.41
C ARG A 975 -2.89 -7.88 34.82
N PHE A 976 -3.54 -7.14 33.95
CA PHE A 976 -4.91 -6.67 34.10
C PHE A 976 -5.76 -7.03 32.89
N THR A 977 -7.07 -7.12 33.08
CA THR A 977 -8.04 -7.19 31.99
C THR A 977 -8.74 -5.85 31.85
N ALA A 978 -8.70 -5.28 30.65
CA ALA A 978 -9.43 -4.08 30.28
C ALA A 978 -10.54 -4.44 29.29
N GLY A 979 -11.76 -3.98 29.55
CA GLY A 979 -12.84 -3.95 28.56
C GLY A 979 -12.97 -2.57 27.92
N SER A 980 -14.04 -2.38 27.15
CA SER A 980 -14.32 -1.12 26.44
C SER A 980 -14.36 0.12 27.34
N GLY A 981 -14.10 1.29 26.74
CA GLY A 981 -13.96 2.56 27.42
C GLY A 981 -12.52 2.87 27.84
N ARG A 982 -12.35 3.95 28.61
CA ARG A 982 -11.04 4.42 29.08
C ARG A 982 -10.68 3.79 30.43
N SER A 983 -9.49 3.19 30.48
CA SER A 983 -8.88 2.63 31.69
C SER A 983 -7.50 3.24 31.91
N HIS A 984 -7.09 3.34 33.18
CA HIS A 984 -5.78 3.84 33.59
C HIS A 984 -5.16 2.83 34.57
N PHE A 985 -3.91 2.47 34.33
CA PHE A 985 -3.14 1.53 35.13
C PHE A 985 -1.83 2.18 35.55
N GLN A 986 -1.37 1.88 36.75
CA GLN A 986 -0.13 2.43 37.29
C GLN A 986 0.56 1.40 38.18
N SER A 987 1.89 1.32 38.10
CA SER A 987 2.76 0.62 39.05
C SER A 987 3.68 1.58 39.78
#